data_AF-A0A953ZZ37-F1
#
_entry.id   AF-A0A953ZZ37-F1
#
_cell.length_a   1.000
_cell.length_b   1.000
_cell.length_c   1.000
_cell.angle_alpha   90.00
_cell.angle_beta   90.00
_cell.angle_gamma   90.00
#
_symmetry.space_group_name_H-M   'P 1'
#
loop_
_entity.id
_entity.type
_entity.pdbx_description
1 polymer ?
#
loop_
_entity_poly.entity_id
_entity_poly.type
_entity_poly.pdbx_seq_one_letter_code
_entity_poly.pdbx_strand_id
1 'polypeptide(L)'
;MDVLSLLSGLTVGAIAGAAGLAWWRARPSEDPDSPAGDEPEPAALDGATPDPLYALADELQSFFDASAHPSDLLRNERFSAGVTLLAQPSYAERDLAGYFLGDSALICCLALEALAVRDDDPGEALDTVEQRIGEISPWARFFAFRYLHARAREPLLARMLAQLDVDQWGYRMSGELLKEFITQRLTVEQQHRFAPEAPAPSEETRAFVLGLLDQLGAPARDLASGYRAALEGRIDKELLRKIGRVWTDEPSDEPILQDEGFVEQVATVCDALTKPGHRSVLLVGEDGVGKATLLKAVAAELCAEGWVIFEAGSRDLLSGQSYMGELEERINELMACLSNKPKLLWSIPDLPEMLLAGRHRYGTTSVLDHFLPLIETGRVQVIARVRRDAQERLFLSLPKLRGAVDSMVIEAATPGETLEMAQRWAAHHGAPGIPLLDQTTLAEAMHLAAQYLGERAAPGSLLDFLKLTRQWRQKNAPGPDDRISRDDLLFSLSRLTGLPLSMLDDGAGLDVSLLRQHFEKHVLGQPEAVECLVERVAMIKAGLTDPTRPSGVFLFAGPTGTGKTEIARTLADFLFGSPERMIRLDMSEFQDHASLDRILGDTDEQSRKQALVHLIRKQPFSVVLLDEFEKAHHSVWDLFLQVFDDGRLTDRLGQRADFRHAIVILTSNAGSRDLRGSGLGFGAAGSSELPRELTSLFRPELLNRLDRVVMFRPLSKAVMRQILAKELTQVLDRRGLRHRQWAVEWDESALAFLLDRGFTTDMGARPLKRAIERYLLSPLAMTIVHRQAPAGDQFLFVRSDGQRIEVEFVDPDAHAEGPGYETPAAGSDLRLGPIALDGTGRPEEVRVLGRVLDELRSAVDDPQWRAAKAAALEAMSEPDFWNTPERFATLCRAENMDRLETGVETAARLHTRLGGDGRPSYSADLVRRLAEQLHVLAAAHGALRAGRSWEALLRVDIDSTAGDDPAPTRAFAQRLTAMYRAWAKQRRMAATVLQEGDGIGPALVLAVSGFAALDILLPEAGMHQFELTRGRETVRLRVRVTVAADTTDEREGLARRRERAMALLDAAAPPRDRVVRRYRDEPSPLVRDGVRGWRSGRPERVYD
;
A
#
# COMPACT_ATOMS: atom_id res chain seq x y z
N MET A 1 -46.43 -21.57 24.93
CA MET A 1 -45.60 -22.79 24.95
C MET A 1 -44.65 -22.67 26.14
N ASP A 2 -45.16 -22.48 27.37
CA ASP A 2 -45.85 -23.47 28.22
C ASP A 2 -44.91 -24.63 28.60
N VAL A 3 -44.70 -25.06 29.85
CA VAL A 3 -45.21 -24.69 31.19
C VAL A 3 -44.47 -25.59 32.23
N LEU A 4 -44.18 -25.05 33.43
CA LEU A 4 -44.03 -25.67 34.78
C LEU A 4 -42.99 -26.79 35.10
N SER A 5 -41.96 -26.38 35.84
CA SER A 5 -41.60 -26.71 37.24
C SER A 5 -42.23 -27.89 38.05
N LEU A 6 -41.36 -28.44 38.94
CA LEU A 6 -41.56 -28.91 40.35
C LEU A 6 -41.73 -30.43 40.68
N LEU A 7 -40.81 -30.85 41.56
CA LEU A 7 -40.95 -31.66 42.81
C LEU A 7 -40.92 -33.21 42.82
N SER A 8 -39.87 -33.68 43.50
CA SER A 8 -39.84 -34.62 44.63
C SER A 8 -40.13 -36.12 44.46
N GLY A 9 -39.18 -36.92 44.97
CA GLY A 9 -39.49 -37.97 45.96
C GLY A 9 -39.37 -39.43 45.49
N LEU A 10 -38.27 -40.07 45.90
CA LEU A 10 -38.14 -41.47 46.37
C LEU A 10 -39.14 -42.52 45.83
N THR A 11 -38.63 -43.55 45.12
CA THR A 11 -38.60 -44.94 45.62
C THR A 11 -37.83 -45.89 44.69
N VAL A 12 -36.88 -46.56 45.33
CA VAL A 12 -36.27 -47.89 45.11
C VAL A 12 -36.99 -48.83 44.13
N GLY A 13 -36.20 -49.49 43.27
CA GLY A 13 -36.36 -50.94 43.06
C GLY A 13 -36.45 -51.43 41.62
N ALA A 14 -35.41 -52.19 41.23
CA ALA A 14 -35.38 -53.15 40.13
C ALA A 14 -35.39 -52.60 38.70
N ILE A 15 -34.21 -52.65 38.06
CA ILE A 15 -33.90 -53.36 36.80
C ILE A 15 -32.52 -52.85 36.36
N ALA A 16 -31.45 -53.56 36.73
CA ALA A 16 -30.13 -53.45 36.10
C ALA A 16 -29.26 -54.65 36.53
N GLY A 17 -29.76 -55.86 36.31
CA GLY A 17 -29.09 -57.12 36.66
C GLY A 17 -28.62 -57.94 35.46
N ALA A 18 -28.30 -57.32 34.33
CA ALA A 18 -27.88 -58.09 33.14
C ALA A 18 -26.98 -57.38 32.10
N ALA A 19 -26.52 -56.13 32.31
CA ALA A 19 -25.79 -55.39 31.26
C ALA A 19 -24.38 -54.91 31.67
N GLY A 20 -23.81 -55.40 32.78
CA GLY A 20 -22.50 -54.98 33.28
C GLY A 20 -21.31 -55.89 32.90
N LEU A 21 -21.55 -57.09 32.38
CA LEU A 21 -20.48 -58.06 32.06
C LEU A 21 -20.01 -58.04 30.58
N ALA A 22 -20.67 -57.27 29.71
CA ALA A 22 -20.33 -57.22 28.28
C ALA A 22 -19.32 -56.11 27.91
N TRP A 23 -19.07 -55.15 28.80
CA TRP A 23 -18.23 -53.98 28.49
C TRP A 23 -16.74 -54.21 28.73
N TRP A 24 -16.37 -55.25 29.49
CA TRP A 24 -14.97 -55.56 29.81
C TRP A 24 -14.25 -56.42 28.74
N ARG A 25 -14.93 -56.80 27.65
CA ARG A 25 -14.39 -57.66 26.57
C ARG A 25 -14.10 -56.96 25.25
N ALA A 26 -14.12 -55.63 25.20
CA ALA A 26 -13.81 -54.90 23.97
C ALA A 26 -12.83 -53.75 24.24
N ARG A 27 -11.52 -54.04 24.13
CA ARG A 27 -10.53 -53.00 23.79
C ARG A 27 -10.38 -52.96 22.27
N PRO A 28 -10.36 -51.77 21.64
CA PRO A 28 -10.03 -51.64 20.23
C PRO A 28 -8.53 -51.88 20.01
N SER A 29 -8.20 -52.51 18.88
CA SER A 29 -6.85 -52.72 18.36
C SER A 29 -6.18 -51.39 17.97
N GLU A 30 -4.96 -51.15 18.45
CA GLU A 30 -4.07 -50.07 17.99
C GLU A 30 -3.21 -50.49 16.79
N ASP A 31 -2.80 -49.48 16.01
CA ASP A 31 -2.12 -49.51 14.71
C ASP A 31 -0.72 -50.20 14.73
N PRO A 32 -0.25 -50.78 13.61
CA PRO A 32 0.89 -51.70 13.56
C PRO A 32 2.26 -51.05 13.25
N ASP A 33 2.48 -49.77 13.54
CA ASP A 33 3.79 -49.12 13.31
C ASP A 33 4.30 -48.39 14.55
N SER A 34 4.91 -49.15 15.46
CA SER A 34 5.88 -48.66 16.45
C SER A 34 6.92 -49.74 16.76
N PRO A 35 8.20 -49.37 16.92
CA PRO A 35 9.31 -50.33 16.93
C PRO A 35 9.29 -51.18 18.20
N ALA A 36 9.44 -52.49 18.01
CA ALA A 36 9.48 -53.49 19.07
C ALA A 36 10.50 -53.13 20.17
N GLY A 37 9.99 -52.76 21.34
CA GLY A 37 10.72 -52.90 22.60
C GLY A 37 10.49 -54.30 23.13
N ASP A 38 11.56 -54.99 23.48
CA ASP A 38 11.55 -56.36 24.02
C ASP A 38 10.58 -56.50 25.22
N GLU A 39 9.43 -57.13 24.99
CA GLU A 39 8.66 -57.75 26.06
C GLU A 39 9.37 -59.05 26.46
N PRO A 40 9.62 -59.31 27.76
CA PRO A 40 10.14 -60.60 28.17
C PRO A 40 9.05 -61.66 27.97
N GLU A 41 9.33 -62.65 27.12
CA GLU A 41 8.51 -63.87 27.02
C GLU A 41 8.26 -64.48 28.41
N PRO A 42 7.05 -64.99 28.70
CA PRO A 42 6.83 -65.73 29.93
C PRO A 42 7.70 -66.98 29.90
N ALA A 43 8.56 -67.13 30.90
CA ALA A 43 9.45 -68.28 31.03
C ALA A 43 8.65 -69.58 30.93
N ALA A 44 8.91 -70.35 29.89
CA ALA A 44 8.41 -71.70 29.73
C ALA A 44 8.93 -72.56 30.90
N LEU A 45 8.03 -72.98 31.78
CA LEU A 45 8.28 -74.09 32.71
C LEU A 45 7.83 -75.39 32.03
N ASP A 46 8.81 -76.26 31.80
CA ASP A 46 8.64 -77.59 31.23
C ASP A 46 7.61 -78.45 31.99
N GLY A 47 6.64 -78.99 31.25
CA GLY A 47 6.14 -80.36 31.37
C GLY A 47 5.57 -80.87 32.72
N ALA A 48 4.24 -81.02 32.73
CA ALA A 48 3.50 -82.10 33.42
C ALA A 48 3.35 -82.05 34.96
N THR A 49 2.61 -81.05 35.45
CA THR A 49 1.67 -81.14 36.60
C THR A 49 0.74 -79.92 36.55
N PRO A 50 -0.55 -79.99 36.90
CA PRO A 50 -1.35 -78.78 37.08
C PRO A 50 -0.66 -77.93 38.15
N ASP A 51 -0.34 -76.68 37.80
CA ASP A 51 0.29 -75.73 38.70
C ASP A 51 -0.54 -75.69 40.01
N PRO A 52 0.04 -76.06 41.17
CA PRO A 52 -0.68 -76.21 42.44
C PRO A 52 -1.51 -74.97 42.79
N LEU A 53 -1.10 -73.81 42.29
CA LEU A 53 -1.76 -72.53 42.43
C LEU A 53 -3.14 -72.48 41.75
N TYR A 54 -3.26 -72.94 40.50
CA TYR A 54 -4.52 -72.92 39.75
C TYR A 54 -5.51 -73.96 40.29
N ALA A 55 -5.01 -75.14 40.68
CA ALA A 55 -5.85 -76.14 41.35
C ALA A 55 -6.40 -75.63 42.69
N LEU A 56 -5.57 -74.92 43.47
CA LEU A 56 -6.01 -74.29 44.71
C LEU A 56 -7.00 -73.14 44.46
N ALA A 57 -6.79 -72.34 43.41
CA ALA A 57 -7.69 -71.26 43.01
C ALA A 57 -9.08 -71.81 42.62
N ASP A 58 -9.15 -72.89 41.83
CA ASP A 58 -10.40 -73.54 41.44
C ASP A 58 -11.20 -74.05 42.65
N GLU A 59 -10.53 -74.64 43.64
CA GLU A 59 -11.18 -75.09 44.87
C GLU A 59 -11.71 -73.93 45.73
N LEU A 60 -10.97 -72.81 45.77
CA LEU A 60 -11.31 -71.63 46.54
C LEU A 60 -12.33 -70.72 45.84
N GLN A 61 -12.53 -70.88 44.52
CA GLN A 61 -13.39 -69.99 43.72
C GLN A 61 -14.82 -69.93 44.26
N SER A 62 -15.40 -71.07 44.66
CA SER A 62 -16.76 -71.11 45.22
C SER A 62 -16.90 -70.35 46.54
N PHE A 63 -15.85 -70.32 47.36
CA PHE A 63 -15.82 -69.55 48.61
C PHE A 63 -15.57 -68.07 48.33
N PHE A 64 -14.69 -67.75 47.38
CA PHE A 64 -14.44 -66.39 46.91
C PHE A 64 -15.73 -65.73 46.41
N ASP A 65 -16.48 -66.43 45.56
CA ASP A 65 -17.75 -65.94 45.01
C ASP A 65 -18.85 -65.76 46.08
N ALA A 66 -18.77 -66.51 47.18
CA ALA A 66 -19.72 -66.44 48.30
C ALA A 66 -19.31 -65.44 49.40
N SER A 67 -18.09 -64.89 49.34
CA SER A 67 -17.56 -64.01 50.37
C SER A 67 -18.14 -62.60 50.24
N ALA A 68 -18.48 -61.97 51.37
CA ALA A 68 -19.10 -60.65 51.39
C ALA A 68 -18.06 -59.51 51.45
N HIS A 69 -16.86 -59.81 51.96
CA HIS A 69 -15.76 -58.86 52.08
C HIS A 69 -14.40 -59.53 51.81
N PRO A 70 -13.41 -58.83 51.22
CA PRO A 70 -12.06 -59.39 50.99
C PRO A 70 -11.37 -59.98 52.23
N SER A 71 -11.64 -59.43 53.42
CA SER A 71 -11.10 -59.95 54.68
C SER A 71 -11.63 -61.32 55.09
N ASP A 72 -12.75 -61.81 54.52
CA ASP A 72 -13.28 -63.15 54.79
C ASP A 72 -12.32 -64.24 54.29
N LEU A 73 -11.54 -63.95 53.24
CA LEU A 73 -10.52 -64.86 52.70
C LEU A 73 -9.41 -65.14 53.71
N LEU A 74 -9.04 -64.15 54.54
CA LEU A 74 -8.02 -64.31 55.57
C LEU A 74 -8.41 -65.34 56.66
N ARG A 75 -9.71 -65.65 56.78
CA ARG A 75 -10.24 -66.63 57.75
C ARG A 75 -10.35 -68.04 57.18
N ASN A 76 -10.10 -68.21 55.89
CA ASN A 76 -10.18 -69.50 55.23
C ASN A 76 -8.84 -70.24 55.30
N GLU A 77 -8.83 -71.44 55.91
CA GLU A 77 -7.60 -72.23 56.09
C GLU A 77 -6.90 -72.58 54.78
N ARG A 78 -7.65 -72.80 53.68
CA ARG A 78 -7.06 -73.10 52.37
C ARG A 78 -6.46 -71.86 51.71
N PHE A 79 -7.06 -70.69 51.91
CA PHE A 79 -6.46 -69.43 51.46
C PHE A 79 -5.14 -69.17 52.19
N SER A 80 -5.09 -69.36 53.53
CA SER A 80 -3.85 -69.28 54.31
C SER A 80 -2.79 -70.28 53.86
N ALA A 81 -3.20 -71.50 53.50
CA ALA A 81 -2.29 -72.50 52.93
C ALA A 81 -1.70 -72.06 51.58
N GLY A 82 -2.51 -71.43 50.72
CA GLY A 82 -2.06 -70.85 49.46
C GLY A 82 -1.08 -69.69 49.61
N VAL A 83 -1.38 -68.78 50.53
CA VAL A 83 -0.47 -67.68 50.89
C VAL A 83 0.86 -68.24 51.39
N THR A 84 0.83 -69.28 52.24
CA THR A 84 2.03 -69.92 52.78
C THR A 84 2.86 -70.61 51.69
N LEU A 85 2.21 -71.18 50.67
CA LEU A 85 2.88 -71.79 49.52
C LEU A 85 3.61 -70.72 48.69
N LEU A 86 2.92 -69.64 48.34
CA LEU A 86 3.48 -68.54 47.53
C LEU A 86 4.50 -67.68 48.28
N ALA A 87 4.45 -67.66 49.62
CA ALA A 87 5.44 -66.97 50.44
C ALA A 87 6.79 -67.72 50.52
N GLN A 88 6.90 -68.92 49.95
CA GLN A 88 8.16 -69.66 49.94
C GLN A 88 9.19 -69.00 49.00
N PRO A 89 10.50 -69.04 49.33
CA PRO A 89 11.56 -68.48 48.48
C PRO A 89 11.66 -69.12 47.08
N SER A 90 11.00 -70.26 46.86
CA SER A 90 10.91 -70.92 45.55
C SER A 90 10.08 -70.14 44.52
N TYR A 91 9.22 -69.23 44.97
CA TYR A 91 8.50 -68.30 44.11
C TYR A 91 9.25 -66.96 44.10
N ALA A 92 9.73 -66.53 42.93
CA ALA A 92 10.44 -65.25 42.83
C ALA A 92 9.46 -64.08 42.98
N GLU A 93 9.93 -62.99 43.57
CA GLU A 93 9.13 -61.77 43.75
C GLU A 93 8.59 -61.23 42.40
N ARG A 94 9.40 -61.32 41.34
CA ARG A 94 9.02 -60.92 39.97
C ARG A 94 7.87 -61.77 39.41
N ASP A 95 7.84 -63.07 39.72
CA ASP A 95 6.78 -63.97 39.26
C ASP A 95 5.46 -63.64 40.00
N LEU A 96 5.56 -63.35 41.30
CA LEU A 96 4.42 -62.87 42.09
C LEU A 96 3.89 -61.52 41.58
N ALA A 97 4.79 -60.62 41.16
CA ALA A 97 4.44 -59.35 40.54
C ALA A 97 3.66 -59.51 39.24
N GLY A 98 4.00 -60.53 38.43
CA GLY A 98 3.29 -60.85 37.19
C GLY A 98 1.83 -61.25 37.42
N TYR A 99 1.49 -61.84 38.57
CA TYR A 99 0.11 -62.24 38.86
C TYR A 99 -0.83 -61.06 39.20
N PHE A 100 -0.32 -59.88 39.53
CA PHE A 100 -1.17 -58.73 39.92
C PHE A 100 -2.01 -58.16 38.78
N LEU A 101 -1.56 -58.38 37.55
CA LEU A 101 -2.22 -57.94 36.32
C LEU A 101 -2.90 -59.09 35.59
N GLY A 102 -2.89 -60.29 36.18
CA GLY A 102 -3.53 -61.47 35.62
C GLY A 102 -5.05 -61.43 35.74
N ASP A 103 -5.72 -62.28 34.95
CA ASP A 103 -7.19 -62.30 34.84
C ASP A 103 -7.91 -62.89 36.07
N SER A 104 -7.19 -63.53 37.00
CA SER A 104 -7.78 -64.18 38.18
C SER A 104 -7.63 -63.33 39.44
N ALA A 105 -8.72 -62.67 39.85
CA ALA A 105 -8.75 -61.83 41.05
C ALA A 105 -8.35 -62.57 42.33
N LEU A 106 -8.66 -63.87 42.43
CA LEU A 106 -8.30 -64.70 43.58
C LEU A 106 -6.79 -64.98 43.65
N ILE A 107 -6.16 -65.24 42.50
CA ILE A 107 -4.69 -65.42 42.42
C ILE A 107 -3.99 -64.10 42.74
N CYS A 108 -4.50 -62.96 42.26
CA CYS A 108 -4.01 -61.64 42.67
C CYS A 108 -4.05 -61.46 44.20
N CYS A 109 -5.17 -61.83 44.85
CA CYS A 109 -5.31 -61.73 46.31
C CYS A 109 -4.28 -62.61 47.05
N LEU A 110 -4.08 -63.85 46.59
CA LEU A 110 -3.10 -64.79 47.16
C LEU A 110 -1.67 -64.27 47.01
N ALA A 111 -1.30 -63.78 45.82
CA ALA A 111 0.03 -63.26 45.54
C ALA A 111 0.33 -61.98 46.36
N LEU A 112 -0.63 -61.05 46.48
CA LEU A 112 -0.46 -59.81 47.24
C LEU A 112 -0.34 -60.07 48.76
N GLU A 113 -1.16 -60.97 49.31
CA GLU A 113 -1.02 -61.34 50.72
C GLU A 113 0.26 -62.14 50.98
N ALA A 114 0.71 -62.97 50.02
CA ALA A 114 2.01 -63.63 50.11
C ALA A 114 3.14 -62.60 50.19
N LEU A 115 3.16 -61.59 49.32
CA LEU A 115 4.14 -60.50 49.40
C LEU A 115 4.08 -59.71 50.71
N ALA A 116 2.89 -59.56 51.32
CA ALA A 116 2.75 -58.90 52.63
C ALA A 116 3.44 -59.66 53.78
N VAL A 117 3.45 -60.99 53.72
CA VAL A 117 3.89 -61.87 54.81
C VAL A 117 5.34 -62.37 54.64
N ARG A 118 5.94 -62.28 53.46
CA ARG A 118 7.34 -62.70 53.22
C ARG A 118 8.35 -61.80 53.91
N ASP A 119 9.45 -62.33 54.45
CA ASP A 119 10.46 -61.56 55.19
C ASP A 119 11.60 -60.96 54.33
N ASP A 120 11.55 -61.06 53.00
CA ASP A 120 12.56 -60.50 52.09
C ASP A 120 12.42 -58.98 51.89
N ASP A 121 13.52 -58.34 51.45
CA ASP A 121 13.55 -56.91 51.13
C ASP A 121 12.63 -56.65 49.93
N PRO A 122 11.70 -55.68 50.01
CA PRO A 122 10.79 -55.38 48.91
C PRO A 122 11.57 -54.78 47.73
N GLY A 123 11.47 -55.42 46.56
CA GLY A 123 12.11 -55.03 45.32
C GLY A 123 11.12 -54.44 44.31
N GLU A 124 11.21 -54.86 43.06
CA GLU A 124 10.46 -54.34 41.90
C GLU A 124 8.93 -54.50 42.02
N ALA A 125 8.45 -55.45 42.83
CA ALA A 125 7.01 -55.67 43.02
C ALA A 125 6.33 -54.55 43.81
N LEU A 126 7.03 -53.95 44.77
CA LEU A 126 6.50 -52.84 45.56
C LEU A 126 6.25 -51.61 44.68
N ASP A 127 7.23 -51.26 43.83
CA ASP A 127 7.11 -50.15 42.88
C ASP A 127 6.01 -50.41 41.85
N THR A 128 5.88 -51.65 41.38
CA THR A 128 4.82 -52.07 40.45
C THR A 128 3.43 -51.93 41.06
N VAL A 129 3.24 -52.38 42.31
CA VAL A 129 1.97 -52.24 43.03
C VAL A 129 1.66 -50.77 43.29
N GLU A 130 2.64 -49.97 43.71
CA GLU A 130 2.43 -48.53 43.95
C GLU A 130 1.96 -47.79 42.68
N GLN A 131 2.59 -48.05 41.53
CA GLN A 131 2.27 -47.39 40.27
C GLN A 131 0.95 -47.87 39.64
N ARG A 132 0.59 -49.16 39.80
CA ARG A 132 -0.54 -49.78 39.09
C ARG A 132 -1.70 -50.18 40.00
N ILE A 133 -1.72 -49.76 41.27
CA ILE A 133 -2.80 -50.08 42.23
C ILE A 133 -4.20 -49.71 41.72
N GLY A 134 -4.29 -48.66 40.90
CA GLY A 134 -5.54 -48.23 40.25
C GLY A 134 -6.07 -49.21 39.21
N GLU A 135 -5.22 -50.06 38.63
CA GLU A 135 -5.58 -51.07 37.63
C GLU A 135 -5.95 -52.42 38.27
N ILE A 136 -5.56 -52.63 39.53
CA ILE A 136 -5.84 -53.86 40.29
C ILE A 136 -7.34 -53.99 40.56
N SER A 137 -7.87 -55.21 40.50
CA SER A 137 -9.28 -55.46 40.77
C SER A 137 -9.71 -54.96 42.17
N PRO A 138 -10.95 -54.46 42.34
CA PRO A 138 -11.41 -53.92 43.62
C PRO A 138 -11.23 -54.84 44.84
N TRP A 139 -11.32 -56.17 44.64
CA TRP A 139 -11.11 -57.16 45.69
C TRP A 139 -9.63 -57.32 46.06
N ALA A 140 -8.74 -57.36 45.06
CA ALA A 140 -7.31 -57.47 45.27
C ALA A 140 -6.68 -56.20 45.88
N ARG A 141 -7.29 -55.01 45.68
CA ARG A 141 -6.85 -53.75 46.30
C ARG A 141 -6.77 -53.82 47.83
N PHE A 142 -7.64 -54.58 48.50
CA PHE A 142 -7.55 -54.79 49.95
C PHE A 142 -6.20 -55.41 50.36
N PHE A 143 -5.74 -56.41 49.62
CA PHE A 143 -4.46 -57.08 49.87
C PHE A 143 -3.27 -56.23 49.41
N ALA A 144 -3.42 -55.46 48.33
CA ALA A 144 -2.42 -54.47 47.92
C ALA A 144 -2.19 -53.41 49.01
N PHE A 145 -3.25 -52.91 49.64
CA PHE A 145 -3.15 -52.00 50.77
C PHE A 145 -2.48 -52.63 51.99
N ARG A 146 -2.73 -53.91 52.28
CA ARG A 146 -2.04 -54.63 53.35
C ARG A 146 -0.55 -54.78 53.06
N TYR A 147 -0.18 -55.12 51.82
CA TYR A 147 1.21 -55.18 51.39
C TYR A 147 1.90 -53.82 51.49
N LEU A 148 1.29 -52.76 50.94
CA LEU A 148 1.82 -51.40 51.05
C LEU A 148 1.91 -50.92 52.50
N HIS A 149 0.93 -51.23 53.35
CA HIS A 149 0.98 -50.88 54.77
C HIS A 149 2.14 -51.56 55.50
N ALA A 150 2.42 -52.83 55.18
CA ALA A 150 3.47 -53.61 55.81
C ALA A 150 4.87 -53.26 55.30
N ARG A 151 5.02 -52.93 54.00
CA ARG A 151 6.33 -52.94 53.31
C ARG A 151 6.75 -51.61 52.69
N ALA A 152 5.82 -50.69 52.40
CA ALA A 152 6.17 -49.44 51.72
C ALA A 152 6.90 -48.45 52.65
N ARG A 153 7.83 -47.68 52.07
CA ARG A 153 8.56 -46.60 52.76
C ARG A 153 7.77 -45.29 52.74
N GLU A 154 7.94 -44.46 53.77
CA GLU A 154 7.37 -43.12 53.84
C GLU A 154 8.14 -42.13 52.95
N PRO A 155 7.48 -41.12 52.35
CA PRO A 155 6.03 -40.86 52.35
C PRO A 155 5.30 -41.60 51.22
N LEU A 156 4.28 -42.38 51.57
CA LEU A 156 3.47 -43.14 50.61
C LEU A 156 2.17 -42.41 50.28
N LEU A 157 1.49 -41.86 51.28
CA LEU A 157 0.16 -41.27 51.12
C LEU A 157 0.17 -40.12 50.12
N ALA A 158 1.19 -39.26 50.16
CA ALA A 158 1.33 -38.16 49.22
C ALA A 158 1.60 -38.61 47.77
N ARG A 159 2.33 -39.72 47.58
CA ARG A 159 2.61 -40.30 46.25
C ARG A 159 1.35 -40.94 45.66
N MET A 160 0.63 -41.73 46.45
CA MET A 160 -0.60 -42.37 46.03
C MET A 160 -1.71 -41.36 45.70
N LEU A 161 -1.94 -40.37 46.58
CA LEU A 161 -2.97 -39.35 46.33
C LEU A 161 -2.70 -38.50 45.08
N ALA A 162 -1.44 -38.33 44.70
CA ALA A 162 -1.06 -37.59 43.50
C ALA A 162 -1.33 -38.35 42.19
N GLN A 163 -1.51 -39.68 42.26
CA GLN A 163 -1.75 -40.56 41.11
C GLN A 163 -3.19 -41.10 41.05
N LEU A 164 -4.07 -40.67 41.96
CA LEU A 164 -5.46 -41.11 41.98
C LEU A 164 -6.23 -40.58 40.75
N ASP A 165 -7.11 -41.44 40.22
CA ASP A 165 -8.08 -41.11 39.18
C ASP A 165 -9.49 -41.50 39.65
N VAL A 166 -10.45 -40.57 39.58
CA VAL A 166 -11.84 -40.82 39.99
C VAL A 166 -12.48 -41.98 39.24
N ASP A 167 -12.13 -42.22 37.97
CA ASP A 167 -12.74 -43.29 37.17
C ASP A 167 -12.33 -44.68 37.67
N GLN A 168 -11.12 -44.80 38.25
CA GLN A 168 -10.61 -46.05 38.80
C GLN A 168 -11.05 -46.30 40.25
N TRP A 169 -11.33 -45.22 40.99
CA TRP A 169 -11.58 -45.24 42.44
C TRP A 169 -13.02 -44.89 42.85
N GLY A 170 -13.86 -44.47 41.89
CA GLY A 170 -15.25 -44.06 42.12
C GLY A 170 -16.20 -45.19 42.53
N TYR A 171 -15.78 -46.46 42.45
CA TYR A 171 -16.56 -47.59 42.96
C TYR A 171 -16.62 -47.56 44.49
N ARG A 172 -17.84 -47.64 45.07
CA ARG A 172 -18.09 -47.46 46.50
C ARG A 172 -17.17 -48.27 47.42
N MET A 173 -16.93 -49.54 47.08
CA MET A 173 -16.05 -50.41 47.87
C MET A 173 -14.59 -49.95 47.85
N SER A 174 -14.08 -49.50 46.70
CA SER A 174 -12.68 -49.04 46.58
C SER A 174 -12.45 -47.72 47.31
N GLY A 175 -13.42 -46.81 47.30
CA GLY A 175 -13.38 -45.59 48.11
C GLY A 175 -13.34 -45.87 49.62
N GLU A 176 -14.16 -46.81 50.11
CA GLU A 176 -14.15 -47.21 51.53
C GLU A 176 -12.84 -47.90 51.94
N LEU A 177 -12.31 -48.80 51.09
CA LEU A 177 -11.01 -49.45 51.33
C LEU A 177 -9.85 -48.45 51.37
N LEU A 178 -9.84 -47.48 50.44
CA LEU A 178 -8.85 -46.40 50.41
C LEU A 178 -8.94 -45.53 51.68
N LYS A 179 -10.16 -45.21 52.12
CA LYS A 179 -10.40 -44.45 53.36
C LYS A 179 -9.89 -45.19 54.60
N GLU A 180 -10.16 -46.49 54.69
CA GLU A 180 -9.67 -47.34 55.77
C GLU A 180 -8.13 -47.40 55.77
N PHE A 181 -7.53 -47.60 54.59
CA PHE A 181 -6.08 -47.63 54.43
C PHE A 181 -5.41 -46.31 54.84
N ILE A 182 -5.91 -45.17 54.35
CA ILE A 182 -5.39 -43.84 54.73
C ILE A 182 -5.49 -43.65 56.25
N THR A 183 -6.62 -44.04 56.86
CA THR A 183 -6.81 -43.94 58.31
C THR A 183 -5.78 -44.76 59.07
N GLN A 184 -5.52 -46.01 58.65
CA GLN A 184 -4.54 -46.88 59.29
C GLN A 184 -3.12 -46.35 59.09
N ARG A 185 -2.78 -45.89 57.87
CA ARG A 185 -1.43 -45.42 57.54
C ARG A 185 -1.07 -44.10 58.23
N LEU A 186 -2.01 -43.19 58.42
CA LEU A 186 -1.82 -41.94 59.18
C LEU A 186 -1.41 -42.16 60.65
N THR A 187 -1.57 -43.36 61.20
CA THR A 187 -1.08 -43.68 62.55
C THR A 187 0.43 -43.94 62.60
N VAL A 188 1.03 -44.24 61.44
CA VAL A 188 2.46 -44.58 61.29
C VAL A 188 3.20 -43.46 60.55
N GLU A 189 2.63 -42.98 59.44
CA GLU A 189 3.21 -41.94 58.58
C GLU A 189 2.89 -40.53 59.08
N GLN A 190 3.92 -39.78 59.48
CA GLN A 190 3.77 -38.41 60.02
C GLN A 190 4.16 -37.30 59.05
N GLN A 191 4.87 -37.62 57.96
CA GLN A 191 5.31 -36.65 56.96
C GLN A 191 4.65 -36.88 55.61
N HIS A 192 4.10 -35.82 55.02
CA HIS A 192 3.38 -35.87 53.75
C HIS A 192 3.98 -34.87 52.76
N ARG A 193 4.84 -35.33 51.86
CA ARG A 193 5.47 -34.47 50.84
C ARG A 193 4.98 -34.86 49.45
N PHE A 194 4.25 -33.95 48.81
CA PHE A 194 3.81 -34.11 47.43
C PHE A 194 4.95 -33.82 46.46
N ALA A 195 5.16 -34.70 45.48
CA ALA A 195 6.12 -34.48 44.42
C ALA A 195 5.61 -33.39 43.47
N PRO A 196 6.46 -32.43 43.04
CA PRO A 196 6.06 -31.33 42.16
C PRO A 196 5.70 -31.78 40.73
N GLU A 197 6.07 -33.01 40.34
CA GLU A 197 6.03 -33.50 38.94
C GLU A 197 4.82 -34.38 38.59
N ALA A 198 3.91 -34.66 39.54
CA ALA A 198 2.73 -35.48 39.25
C ALA A 198 1.74 -34.77 38.31
N PRO A 199 1.08 -35.49 37.37
CA PRO A 199 0.09 -34.91 36.47
C PRO A 199 -1.05 -34.23 37.23
N ALA A 200 -1.62 -33.18 36.63
CA ALA A 200 -2.73 -32.45 37.25
C ALA A 200 -3.99 -33.35 37.27
N PRO A 201 -4.63 -33.56 38.43
CA PRO A 201 -5.85 -34.34 38.51
C PRO A 201 -6.99 -33.55 37.86
N SER A 202 -7.95 -34.26 37.26
CA SER A 202 -9.20 -33.66 36.78
C SER A 202 -9.94 -32.96 37.94
N GLU A 203 -10.82 -32.01 37.60
CA GLU A 203 -11.63 -31.31 38.62
C GLU A 203 -12.47 -32.28 39.45
N GLU A 204 -12.98 -33.34 38.81
CA GLU A 204 -13.73 -34.43 39.44
C GLU A 204 -12.86 -35.24 40.42
N THR A 205 -11.63 -35.58 40.00
CA THR A 205 -10.65 -36.25 40.87
C THR A 205 -10.22 -35.37 42.03
N ARG A 206 -9.99 -34.08 41.80
CA ARG A 206 -9.71 -33.11 42.85
C ARG A 206 -10.84 -33.05 43.87
N ALA A 207 -12.09 -32.97 43.42
CA ALA A 207 -13.27 -32.94 44.28
C ALA A 207 -13.41 -34.24 45.07
N PHE A 208 -13.17 -35.39 44.43
CA PHE A 208 -13.18 -36.70 45.06
C PHE A 208 -12.12 -36.83 46.17
N VAL A 209 -10.86 -36.50 45.89
CA VAL A 209 -9.75 -36.60 46.86
C VAL A 209 -9.97 -35.64 48.04
N LEU A 210 -10.33 -34.38 47.77
CA LEU A 210 -10.61 -33.42 48.83
C LEU A 210 -11.83 -33.83 49.67
N GLY A 211 -12.90 -34.31 49.03
CA GLY A 211 -14.08 -34.83 49.71
C GLY A 211 -13.76 -36.04 50.61
N LEU A 212 -12.90 -36.94 50.16
CA LEU A 212 -12.43 -38.09 50.95
C LEU A 212 -11.63 -37.63 52.17
N LEU A 213 -10.67 -36.73 51.98
CA LEU A 213 -9.83 -36.21 53.07
C LEU A 213 -10.64 -35.39 54.09
N ASP A 214 -11.62 -34.60 53.62
CA ASP A 214 -12.49 -33.82 54.50
C ASP A 214 -13.42 -34.74 55.34
N GLN A 215 -13.89 -35.87 54.78
CA GLN A 215 -14.65 -36.88 55.52
C GLN A 215 -13.84 -37.59 56.60
N LEU A 216 -12.52 -37.69 56.45
CA LEU A 216 -11.63 -38.27 57.46
C LEU A 216 -11.41 -37.32 58.65
N GLY A 217 -11.61 -36.01 58.47
CA GLY A 217 -11.60 -35.03 59.54
C GLY A 217 -10.21 -34.72 60.08
N ALA A 218 -10.10 -34.56 61.41
CA ALA A 218 -8.88 -34.07 62.07
C ALA A 218 -7.59 -34.88 61.77
N PRO A 219 -7.60 -36.23 61.70
CA PRO A 219 -6.42 -37.03 61.38
C PRO A 219 -5.80 -36.75 60.01
N ALA A 220 -6.60 -36.32 59.02
CA ALA A 220 -6.15 -36.09 57.65
C ALA A 220 -5.92 -34.60 57.34
N ARG A 221 -6.02 -33.71 58.33
CA ARG A 221 -5.96 -32.25 58.11
C ARG A 221 -4.64 -31.80 57.47
N ASP A 222 -3.51 -32.34 57.92
CA ASP A 222 -2.18 -31.98 57.42
C ASP A 222 -1.93 -32.54 56.00
N LEU A 223 -2.49 -33.71 55.71
CA LEU A 223 -2.45 -34.29 54.36
C LEU A 223 -3.32 -33.49 53.38
N ALA A 224 -4.51 -33.04 53.83
CA ALA A 224 -5.41 -32.20 53.05
C ALA A 224 -4.86 -30.80 52.80
N SER A 225 -4.21 -30.18 53.79
CA SER A 225 -3.55 -28.89 53.62
C SER A 225 -2.33 -29.01 52.69
N GLY A 226 -1.53 -30.07 52.83
CA GLY A 226 -0.43 -30.39 51.92
C GLY A 226 -0.89 -30.60 50.47
N TYR A 227 -2.00 -31.31 50.26
CA TYR A 227 -2.56 -31.54 48.93
C TYR A 227 -3.10 -30.26 48.30
N ARG A 228 -3.81 -29.42 49.07
CA ARG A 228 -4.28 -28.09 48.61
C ARG A 228 -3.10 -27.18 48.25
N ALA A 229 -2.06 -27.12 49.08
CA ALA A 229 -0.85 -26.34 48.80
C ALA A 229 -0.10 -26.84 47.56
N ALA A 230 -0.05 -28.16 47.35
CA ALA A 230 0.54 -28.75 46.15
C ALA A 230 -0.26 -28.40 44.88
N LEU A 231 -1.60 -28.33 44.96
CA LEU A 231 -2.44 -27.86 43.87
C LEU A 231 -2.28 -26.37 43.60
N GLU A 232 -2.22 -25.54 44.65
CA GLU A 232 -2.02 -24.09 44.56
C GLU A 232 -0.62 -23.70 44.07
N GLY A 233 0.40 -24.51 44.30
CA GLY A 233 1.76 -24.28 43.81
C GLY A 233 1.97 -24.63 42.32
N ARG A 234 1.01 -25.30 41.68
CA ARG A 234 1.12 -25.73 40.27
C ARG A 234 0.94 -24.57 39.30
N ILE A 235 1.72 -24.61 38.23
CA ILE A 235 1.64 -23.65 37.13
C ILE A 235 0.68 -24.22 36.08
N ASP A 236 -0.44 -23.56 35.85
CA ASP A 236 -1.41 -23.94 34.82
C ASP A 236 -0.88 -23.55 33.43
N LYS A 237 -0.10 -24.46 32.82
CA LYS A 237 0.49 -24.25 31.50
C LYS A 237 -0.57 -24.15 30.40
N GLU A 238 -1.73 -24.77 30.54
CA GLU A 238 -2.79 -24.73 29.53
C GLU A 238 -3.47 -23.38 29.49
N LEU A 239 -3.81 -22.81 30.64
CA LEU A 239 -4.36 -21.45 30.71
C LEU A 239 -3.35 -20.42 30.20
N LEU A 240 -2.07 -20.55 30.59
CA LEU A 240 -1.03 -19.64 30.11
C LEU A 240 -0.86 -19.71 28.59
N ARG A 241 -0.95 -20.91 27.97
CA ARG A 241 -0.92 -21.07 26.50
C ARG A 241 -2.14 -20.50 25.78
N LYS A 242 -3.30 -20.42 26.44
CA LYS A 242 -4.49 -19.74 25.89
C LYS A 242 -4.30 -18.21 25.83
N ILE A 243 -3.47 -17.66 26.71
CA ILE A 243 -3.26 -16.21 26.82
C ILE A 243 -2.04 -15.76 26.02
N GLY A 244 -0.91 -16.43 26.20
CA GLY A 244 0.37 -16.07 25.58
C GLY A 244 1.22 -17.30 25.28
N ARG A 245 2.54 -17.11 25.19
CA ARG A 245 3.47 -18.18 24.85
C ARG A 245 4.14 -18.72 26.10
N VAL A 246 4.20 -20.05 26.26
CA VAL A 246 4.97 -20.69 27.34
C VAL A 246 6.21 -21.33 26.73
N TRP A 247 7.39 -20.97 27.21
CA TRP A 247 8.65 -21.57 26.78
C TRP A 247 8.89 -22.82 27.64
N THR A 248 8.70 -23.99 27.03
CA THR A 248 8.95 -25.30 27.65
C THR A 248 9.82 -26.10 26.67
N ASP A 249 11.14 -26.11 26.89
CA ASP A 249 12.13 -26.92 26.16
C ASP A 249 12.16 -26.79 24.62
N GLU A 250 11.73 -25.67 24.04
CA GLU A 250 12.02 -25.42 22.61
C GLU A 250 13.48 -24.96 22.46
N PRO A 251 14.40 -25.77 21.90
CA PRO A 251 15.71 -25.27 21.53
C PRO A 251 15.52 -24.14 20.51
N SER A 252 16.19 -23.01 20.75
CA SER A 252 16.32 -21.97 19.72
C SER A 252 17.04 -22.59 18.52
N ASP A 253 16.34 -22.72 17.38
CA ASP A 253 16.92 -23.20 16.11
C ASP A 253 18.14 -22.36 15.67
N GLU A 254 18.27 -21.11 16.13
CA GLU A 254 19.46 -20.29 15.93
C GLU A 254 20.40 -20.39 17.15
N PRO A 255 21.69 -20.71 16.93
CA PRO A 255 22.69 -20.67 17.99
C PRO A 255 22.89 -19.23 18.43
N ILE A 256 22.83 -19.04 19.75
CA ILE A 256 23.13 -17.77 20.39
C ILE A 256 24.65 -17.61 20.38
N LEU A 257 25.13 -16.56 19.70
CA LEU A 257 26.55 -16.22 19.71
C LEU A 257 26.92 -15.70 21.11
N GLN A 258 27.59 -16.53 21.89
CA GLN A 258 28.06 -16.19 23.22
C GLN A 258 29.49 -15.67 23.14
N ASP A 259 29.73 -14.47 23.65
CA ASP A 259 31.05 -13.96 24.02
C ASP A 259 31.22 -13.98 25.54
N GLU A 260 32.45 -13.80 26.05
CA GLU A 260 32.73 -13.88 27.49
C GLU A 260 31.91 -12.86 28.29
N GLY A 261 31.71 -11.65 27.76
CA GLY A 261 30.91 -10.61 28.41
C GLY A 261 29.40 -10.90 28.40
N PHE A 262 28.90 -11.52 27.35
CA PHE A 262 27.51 -11.95 27.21
C PHE A 262 27.21 -13.10 28.17
N VAL A 263 28.13 -14.05 28.34
CA VAL A 263 28.00 -15.13 29.33
C VAL A 263 27.96 -14.55 30.76
N GLU A 264 28.82 -13.57 31.06
CA GLU A 264 28.78 -12.85 32.34
C GLU A 264 27.46 -12.09 32.55
N GLN A 265 26.92 -11.45 31.50
CA GLN A 265 25.61 -10.79 31.54
C GLN A 265 24.47 -11.78 31.78
N VAL A 266 24.47 -12.93 31.10
CA VAL A 266 23.47 -13.99 31.31
C VAL A 266 23.51 -14.46 32.77
N ALA A 267 24.70 -14.82 33.26
CA ALA A 267 24.89 -15.23 34.64
C ALA A 267 24.41 -14.17 35.64
N THR A 268 24.69 -12.89 35.38
CA THR A 268 24.25 -11.77 36.23
C THR A 268 22.73 -11.65 36.29
N VAL A 269 22.02 -11.83 35.16
CA VAL A 269 20.55 -11.80 35.14
C VAL A 269 19.97 -13.03 35.84
N CYS A 270 20.50 -14.23 35.57
CA CYS A 270 20.08 -15.46 36.23
C CYS A 270 20.25 -15.33 37.76
N ASP A 271 21.38 -14.79 38.20
CA ASP A 271 21.65 -14.48 39.60
C ASP A 271 20.63 -13.50 40.21
N ALA A 272 20.31 -12.41 39.50
CA ALA A 272 19.34 -11.42 39.97
C ALA A 272 17.93 -12.02 40.11
N LEU A 273 17.58 -12.98 39.24
CA LEU A 273 16.27 -13.63 39.25
C LEU A 273 16.17 -14.78 40.28
N THR A 274 17.27 -15.44 40.63
CA THR A 274 17.25 -16.65 41.49
C THR A 274 17.56 -16.38 42.97
N LYS A 275 18.18 -15.24 43.32
CA LYS A 275 18.59 -14.91 44.69
C LYS A 275 17.40 -14.75 45.67
N PRO A 276 17.58 -15.03 46.99
CA PRO A 276 16.55 -14.75 47.99
C PRO A 276 16.19 -13.26 48.03
N GLY A 277 14.89 -12.94 47.94
CA GLY A 277 14.43 -11.55 47.81
C GLY A 277 14.60 -10.99 46.39
N HIS A 278 14.63 -11.86 45.38
CA HIS A 278 14.70 -11.52 43.96
C HIS A 278 13.71 -10.42 43.60
N ARG A 279 14.16 -9.55 42.70
CA ARG A 279 13.33 -8.49 42.12
C ARG A 279 13.02 -8.84 40.69
N SER A 280 12.03 -8.14 40.16
CA SER A 280 11.78 -8.16 38.72
C SER A 280 12.94 -7.45 38.01
N VAL A 281 13.27 -7.86 36.78
CA VAL A 281 14.41 -7.32 36.03
C VAL A 281 13.94 -6.54 34.81
N LEU A 282 14.48 -5.33 34.62
CA LEU A 282 14.32 -4.56 33.39
C LEU A 282 15.61 -4.63 32.57
N LEU A 283 15.52 -5.22 31.38
CA LEU A 283 16.57 -5.17 30.36
C LEU A 283 16.44 -3.85 29.59
N VAL A 284 17.32 -2.91 29.90
CA VAL A 284 17.27 -1.52 29.40
C VAL A 284 18.32 -1.33 28.31
N GLY A 285 17.93 -0.81 27.16
CA GLY A 285 18.89 -0.50 26.08
C GLY A 285 18.18 -0.07 24.81
N GLU A 286 18.92 0.40 23.81
CA GLU A 286 18.33 0.75 22.51
C GLU A 286 17.84 -0.49 21.75
N ASP A 287 17.01 -0.31 20.73
CA ASP A 287 16.53 -1.43 19.92
C ASP A 287 17.66 -1.93 19.01
N GLY A 288 18.01 -3.21 19.10
CA GLY A 288 19.11 -3.83 18.34
C GLY A 288 20.33 -4.22 19.17
N VAL A 289 20.45 -3.78 20.43
CA VAL A 289 21.60 -4.12 21.30
C VAL A 289 21.64 -5.59 21.78
N GLY A 290 20.63 -6.40 21.45
CA GLY A 290 20.59 -7.82 21.83
C GLY A 290 19.74 -8.18 23.06
N LYS A 291 18.91 -7.26 23.59
CA LYS A 291 17.97 -7.53 24.72
C LYS A 291 17.16 -8.83 24.57
N ALA A 292 16.64 -9.09 23.37
CA ALA A 292 15.85 -10.30 23.10
C ALA A 292 16.71 -11.57 23.06
N THR A 293 17.93 -11.47 22.54
CA THR A 293 18.90 -12.57 22.52
C THR A 293 19.34 -12.93 23.94
N LEU A 294 19.62 -11.92 24.77
CA LEU A 294 19.95 -12.11 26.18
C LEU A 294 18.81 -12.81 26.93
N LEU A 295 17.56 -12.34 26.76
CA LEU A 295 16.39 -12.96 27.38
C LEU A 295 16.25 -14.45 26.98
N LYS A 296 16.49 -14.79 25.71
CA LYS A 296 16.47 -16.19 25.26
C LYS A 296 17.58 -17.04 25.89
N ALA A 297 18.77 -16.49 26.07
CA ALA A 297 19.88 -17.20 26.72
C ALA A 297 19.60 -17.44 28.21
N VAL A 298 19.17 -16.38 28.93
CA VAL A 298 18.70 -16.48 30.33
C VAL A 298 17.58 -17.50 30.45
N ALA A 299 16.65 -17.49 29.49
CA ALA A 299 15.57 -18.44 29.48
C ALA A 299 16.01 -19.88 29.32
N ALA A 300 16.96 -20.15 28.43
CA ALA A 300 17.50 -21.48 28.23
C ALA A 300 18.16 -22.02 29.52
N GLU A 301 18.92 -21.18 30.23
CA GLU A 301 19.52 -21.56 31.51
C GLU A 301 18.46 -21.80 32.60
N LEU A 302 17.51 -20.90 32.76
CA LEU A 302 16.44 -21.05 33.76
C LEU A 302 15.54 -22.26 33.47
N CYS A 303 15.18 -22.51 32.21
CA CYS A 303 14.41 -23.70 31.84
C CYS A 303 15.18 -24.99 32.13
N ALA A 304 16.51 -25.03 31.93
CA ALA A 304 17.34 -26.16 32.34
C ALA A 304 17.32 -26.41 33.86
N GLU A 305 17.11 -25.36 34.66
CA GLU A 305 16.89 -25.45 36.11
C GLU A 305 15.41 -25.71 36.50
N GLY A 306 14.54 -25.97 35.53
CA GLY A 306 13.12 -26.28 35.72
C GLY A 306 12.20 -25.08 35.88
N TRP A 307 12.61 -23.89 35.42
CA TRP A 307 11.73 -22.72 35.38
C TRP A 307 10.76 -22.76 34.18
N VAL A 308 9.57 -22.21 34.40
CA VAL A 308 8.58 -21.95 33.36
C VAL A 308 8.61 -20.47 33.01
N ILE A 309 8.79 -20.17 31.73
CA ILE A 309 8.79 -18.78 31.25
C ILE A 309 7.53 -18.54 30.45
N PHE A 310 6.74 -17.58 30.89
CA PHE A 310 5.51 -17.16 30.26
C PHE A 310 5.75 -15.82 29.57
N GLU A 311 5.64 -15.75 28.26
CA GLU A 311 5.70 -14.51 27.49
C GLU A 311 4.30 -14.04 27.10
N ALA A 312 3.91 -12.88 27.61
CA ALA A 312 2.67 -12.20 27.22
C ALA A 312 2.80 -10.69 27.40
N GLY A 313 2.39 -9.94 26.36
CA GLY A 313 2.39 -8.48 26.35
C GLY A 313 1.00 -7.87 26.31
N SER A 314 0.92 -6.57 26.07
CA SER A 314 -0.35 -5.83 26.03
C SER A 314 -1.36 -6.42 25.02
N ARG A 315 -0.87 -6.88 23.85
CA ARG A 315 -1.71 -7.42 22.78
C ARG A 315 -2.35 -8.76 23.13
N ASP A 316 -1.59 -9.62 23.79
CA ASP A 316 -2.02 -10.97 24.16
C ASP A 316 -3.11 -10.94 25.24
N LEU A 317 -3.02 -9.95 26.12
CA LEU A 317 -3.99 -9.69 27.19
C LEU A 317 -5.29 -9.05 26.66
N LEU A 318 -5.19 -8.21 25.63
CA LEU A 318 -6.34 -7.51 25.03
C LEU A 318 -7.03 -8.30 23.90
N SER A 319 -6.38 -9.32 23.33
CA SER A 319 -6.94 -10.06 22.19
C SER A 319 -8.15 -10.91 22.61
N GLY A 320 -9.26 -10.78 21.86
CA GLY A 320 -10.39 -11.71 21.92
C GLY A 320 -11.62 -11.25 22.71
N GLN A 321 -11.68 -10.01 23.21
CA GLN A 321 -12.80 -9.58 24.06
C GLN A 321 -13.32 -8.18 23.70
N SER A 322 -14.65 -8.07 23.57
CA SER A 322 -15.36 -6.83 23.20
C SER A 322 -16.08 -6.17 24.39
N TYR A 323 -16.09 -6.83 25.56
CA TYR A 323 -16.85 -6.41 26.74
C TYR A 323 -15.97 -6.30 28.01
N MET A 324 -16.12 -5.19 28.74
CA MET A 324 -15.33 -4.78 29.91
C MET A 324 -15.24 -5.83 31.03
N GLY A 325 -16.30 -6.61 31.26
CA GLY A 325 -16.33 -7.63 32.32
C GLY A 325 -15.46 -8.85 32.03
N GLU A 326 -15.31 -9.21 30.76
CA GLU A 326 -14.48 -10.35 30.35
C GLU A 326 -12.98 -10.06 30.58
N LEU A 327 -12.58 -8.79 30.43
CA LEU A 327 -11.19 -8.36 30.60
C LEU A 327 -10.78 -8.39 32.08
N GLU A 328 -11.66 -7.91 32.96
CA GLU A 328 -11.44 -7.96 34.41
C GLU A 328 -11.36 -9.41 34.91
N GLU A 329 -12.25 -10.29 34.44
CA GLU A 329 -12.23 -11.72 34.76
C GLU A 329 -10.91 -12.36 34.33
N ARG A 330 -10.45 -12.08 33.09
CA ARG A 330 -9.18 -12.58 32.57
C ARG A 330 -7.96 -12.04 33.33
N ILE A 331 -7.95 -10.77 33.72
CA ILE A 331 -6.88 -10.19 34.54
C ILE A 331 -6.83 -10.89 35.91
N ASN A 332 -7.99 -11.14 36.52
CA ASN A 332 -8.08 -11.86 37.79
C ASN A 332 -7.59 -13.32 37.67
N GLU A 333 -8.00 -14.04 36.63
CA GLU A 333 -7.52 -15.39 36.32
C GLU A 333 -6.00 -15.42 36.15
N LEU A 334 -5.44 -14.46 35.41
CA LEU A 334 -4.00 -14.36 35.20
C LEU A 334 -3.26 -14.00 36.49
N MET A 335 -3.77 -13.06 37.29
CA MET A 335 -3.20 -12.75 38.60
C MET A 335 -3.14 -13.98 39.50
N ALA A 336 -4.21 -14.79 39.53
CA ALA A 336 -4.24 -16.02 40.31
C ALA A 336 -3.21 -17.06 39.81
N CYS A 337 -3.03 -17.15 38.49
CA CYS A 337 -2.09 -18.11 37.89
C CYS A 337 -0.63 -17.68 38.01
N LEU A 338 -0.33 -16.38 38.03
CA LEU A 338 1.04 -15.87 38.16
C LEU A 338 1.50 -15.71 39.61
N SER A 339 0.57 -15.51 40.56
CA SER A 339 0.91 -15.21 41.95
C SER A 339 1.45 -16.42 42.71
N ASN A 340 2.53 -16.19 43.49
CA ASN A 340 3.12 -17.15 44.44
C ASN A 340 3.55 -18.48 43.80
N LYS A 341 3.84 -18.50 42.50
CA LYS A 341 4.33 -19.69 41.81
C LYS A 341 5.86 -19.75 41.86
N PRO A 342 6.47 -20.76 42.51
CA PRO A 342 7.92 -20.91 42.48
C PRO A 342 8.39 -21.23 41.05
N LYS A 343 9.53 -20.67 40.65
CA LYS A 343 10.14 -20.89 39.33
C LYS A 343 9.25 -20.51 38.12
N LEU A 344 8.36 -19.53 38.28
CA LEU A 344 7.60 -18.94 37.18
C LEU A 344 8.10 -17.52 36.90
N LEU A 345 8.52 -17.27 35.67
CA LEU A 345 8.96 -15.94 35.23
C LEU A 345 8.03 -15.41 34.15
N TRP A 346 7.48 -14.21 34.35
CA TRP A 346 6.69 -13.53 33.33
C TRP A 346 7.57 -12.60 32.48
N SER A 347 7.77 -12.96 31.22
CA SER A 347 8.40 -12.12 30.20
C SER A 347 7.38 -11.15 29.59
N ILE A 348 7.62 -9.85 29.76
CA ILE A 348 6.78 -8.79 29.19
C ILE A 348 7.56 -8.08 28.05
N PRO A 349 7.15 -8.24 26.78
CA PRO A 349 7.84 -7.64 25.65
C PRO A 349 7.67 -6.12 25.53
N ASP A 350 6.56 -5.57 26.04
CA ASP A 350 6.08 -4.20 25.81
C ASP A 350 5.51 -3.56 27.10
N LEU A 351 6.32 -3.59 28.18
CA LEU A 351 5.92 -3.09 29.50
C LEU A 351 5.41 -1.62 29.49
N PRO A 352 6.04 -0.67 28.77
CA PRO A 352 5.52 0.70 28.68
C PRO A 352 4.12 0.78 28.06
N GLU A 353 3.82 -0.05 27.06
CA GLU A 353 2.52 -0.11 26.41
C GLU A 353 1.42 -0.63 27.34
N MET A 354 1.76 -1.56 28.26
CA MET A 354 0.84 -2.07 29.27
C MET A 354 0.35 -1.02 30.28
N LEU A 355 1.11 0.07 30.49
CA LEU A 355 0.69 1.20 31.31
C LEU A 355 -0.49 1.96 30.71
N LEU A 356 -0.72 1.82 29.40
CA LEU A 356 -1.81 2.49 28.68
C LEU A 356 -2.91 1.53 28.24
N ALA A 357 -2.57 0.24 28.13
CA ALA A 357 -3.53 -0.81 27.88
C ALA A 357 -4.63 -0.84 28.96
N GLY A 358 -5.88 -0.97 28.52
CA GLY A 358 -7.06 -1.04 29.40
C GLY A 358 -7.60 0.30 29.89
N ARG A 359 -6.96 1.44 29.57
CA ARG A 359 -7.48 2.78 29.92
C ARG A 359 -8.63 3.19 28.99
N HIS A 360 -9.74 3.64 29.56
CA HIS A 360 -10.92 4.10 28.83
C HIS A 360 -11.38 5.49 29.31
N ARG A 361 -12.28 6.16 28.59
CA ARG A 361 -12.78 7.51 28.96
C ARG A 361 -13.37 7.62 30.37
N TYR A 362 -13.76 6.49 30.99
CA TYR A 362 -14.39 6.43 32.30
C TYR A 362 -13.54 5.72 33.38
N GLY A 363 -12.34 5.23 33.05
CA GLY A 363 -11.47 4.49 33.98
C GLY A 363 -9.99 4.72 33.67
N THR A 364 -9.23 5.15 34.68
CA THR A 364 -7.80 5.50 34.54
C THR A 364 -6.86 4.34 34.83
N THR A 365 -7.37 3.23 35.36
CA THR A 365 -6.58 2.06 35.77
C THR A 365 -6.15 1.28 34.54
N SER A 366 -4.84 1.06 34.42
CA SER A 366 -4.25 0.23 33.37
C SER A 366 -4.13 -1.23 33.81
N VAL A 367 -3.89 -2.13 32.86
CA VAL A 367 -3.60 -3.53 33.15
C VAL A 367 -2.40 -3.67 34.11
N LEU A 368 -1.36 -2.86 33.92
CA LEU A 368 -0.17 -2.88 34.76
C LEU A 368 -0.45 -2.47 36.22
N ASP A 369 -1.41 -1.56 36.44
CA ASP A 369 -1.78 -1.10 37.79
C ASP A 369 -2.35 -2.24 38.66
N HIS A 370 -2.97 -3.26 38.06
CA HIS A 370 -3.45 -4.44 38.78
C HIS A 370 -2.33 -5.36 39.24
N PHE A 371 -1.28 -5.52 38.45
CA PHE A 371 -0.13 -6.39 38.78
C PHE A 371 0.93 -5.69 39.65
N LEU A 372 0.96 -4.36 39.66
CA LEU A 372 1.98 -3.59 40.38
C LEU A 372 2.14 -3.99 41.86
N PRO A 373 1.08 -4.19 42.67
CA PRO A 373 1.24 -4.63 44.06
C PRO A 373 1.89 -6.02 44.20
N LEU A 374 1.65 -6.91 43.23
CA LEU A 374 2.21 -8.26 43.22
C LEU A 374 3.69 -8.25 42.82
N ILE A 375 4.06 -7.36 41.89
CA ILE A 375 5.44 -7.11 41.49
C ILE A 375 6.22 -6.47 42.64
N GLU A 376 5.66 -5.46 43.31
CA GLU A 376 6.27 -4.77 44.45
C GLU A 376 6.55 -5.71 45.62
N THR A 377 5.66 -6.69 45.85
CA THR A 377 5.80 -7.67 46.93
C THR A 377 6.62 -8.90 46.54
N GLY A 378 7.09 -9.00 45.29
CA GLY A 378 7.83 -10.15 44.77
C GLY A 378 6.98 -11.41 44.62
N ARG A 379 5.64 -11.31 44.64
CA ARG A 379 4.73 -12.44 44.43
C ARG A 379 4.60 -12.83 42.97
N VAL A 380 4.88 -11.89 42.07
CA VAL A 380 4.98 -12.09 40.63
C VAL A 380 6.33 -11.56 40.19
N GLN A 381 7.14 -12.42 39.58
CA GLN A 381 8.43 -12.06 39.05
C GLN A 381 8.33 -11.76 37.56
N VAL A 382 8.84 -10.61 37.16
CA VAL A 382 8.79 -10.11 35.79
C VAL A 382 10.18 -9.89 35.24
N ILE A 383 10.38 -10.23 33.96
CA ILE A 383 11.47 -9.71 33.15
C ILE A 383 10.88 -8.92 31.98
N ALA A 384 11.33 -7.69 31.77
CA ALA A 384 10.81 -6.85 30.68
C ALA A 384 11.91 -6.17 29.89
N ARG A 385 11.67 -6.00 28.59
CA ARG A 385 12.59 -5.29 27.67
C ARG A 385 12.11 -3.86 27.51
N VAL A 386 12.97 -2.90 27.80
CA VAL A 386 12.60 -1.47 27.79
C VAL A 386 13.69 -0.65 27.11
N ARG A 387 13.32 0.47 26.48
CA ARG A 387 14.27 1.48 26.00
C ARG A 387 14.67 2.43 27.11
N ARG A 388 15.82 3.11 26.97
CA ARG A 388 16.34 4.00 28.01
C ARG A 388 15.40 5.17 28.31
N ASP A 389 14.90 5.81 27.26
CA ASP A 389 13.92 6.90 27.35
C ASP A 389 12.55 6.43 27.89
N ALA A 390 12.09 5.26 27.47
CA ALA A 390 10.85 4.67 27.96
C ALA A 390 10.93 4.31 29.45
N GLN A 391 12.09 3.84 29.94
CA GLN A 391 12.33 3.57 31.36
C GLN A 391 12.21 4.84 32.20
N GLU A 392 12.81 5.95 31.77
CA GLU A 392 12.73 7.23 32.48
C GLU A 392 11.26 7.67 32.62
N ARG A 393 10.47 7.58 31.54
CA ARG A 393 9.04 7.90 31.56
C ARG A 393 8.22 6.95 32.44
N LEU A 394 8.56 5.66 32.42
CA LEU A 394 7.92 4.65 33.26
C LEU A 394 8.13 4.96 34.74
N PHE A 395 9.36 5.31 35.15
CA PHE A 395 9.66 5.66 36.53
C PHE A 395 9.09 7.01 36.97
N LEU A 396 8.94 7.97 36.05
CA LEU A 396 8.21 9.21 36.33
C LEU A 396 6.72 8.95 36.59
N SER A 397 6.13 8.01 35.86
CA SER A 397 4.70 7.68 35.95
C SER A 397 4.39 6.74 37.12
N LEU A 398 5.27 5.76 37.39
CA LEU A 398 5.17 4.77 38.46
C LEU A 398 6.42 4.79 39.36
N PRO A 399 6.56 5.77 40.28
CA PRO A 399 7.74 5.90 41.11
C PRO A 399 8.06 4.67 41.97
N LYS A 400 7.02 3.92 42.38
CA LYS A 400 7.16 2.72 43.20
C LYS A 400 7.84 1.56 42.48
N LEU A 401 7.68 1.47 41.16
CA LEU A 401 8.31 0.43 40.35
C LEU A 401 9.84 0.47 40.47
N ARG A 402 10.42 1.66 40.65
CA ARG A 402 11.87 1.86 40.79
C ARG A 402 12.50 1.07 41.95
N GLY A 403 11.73 0.83 43.02
CA GLY A 403 12.19 0.03 44.17
C GLY A 403 11.92 -1.46 44.05
N ALA A 404 11.06 -1.86 43.10
CA ALA A 404 10.61 -3.24 42.89
C ALA A 404 11.36 -3.96 41.77
N VAL A 405 12.14 -3.22 40.96
CA VAL A 405 12.85 -3.75 39.80
C VAL A 405 14.33 -3.43 39.83
N ASP A 406 15.15 -4.36 39.36
CA ASP A 406 16.57 -4.14 39.08
C ASP A 406 16.74 -3.84 37.59
N SER A 407 17.47 -2.78 37.27
CA SER A 407 17.66 -2.33 35.88
C SER A 407 19.02 -2.76 35.38
N MET A 408 19.05 -3.64 34.38
CA MET A 408 20.27 -4.05 33.72
C MET A 408 20.41 -3.32 32.39
N VAL A 409 21.41 -2.44 32.31
CA VAL A 409 21.65 -1.62 31.12
C VAL A 409 22.54 -2.38 30.14
N ILE A 410 22.07 -2.52 28.91
CA ILE A 410 22.80 -3.09 27.78
C ILE A 410 23.12 -1.93 26.84
N GLU A 411 24.40 -1.60 26.78
CA GLU A 411 24.91 -0.58 25.88
C GLU A 411 25.08 -1.14 24.46
N ALA A 412 25.10 -0.24 23.46
CA ALA A 412 25.34 -0.65 22.09
C ALA A 412 26.78 -1.16 21.92
N ALA A 413 26.93 -2.25 21.17
CA ALA A 413 28.25 -2.82 20.89
C ALA A 413 29.12 -1.80 20.15
N THR A 414 30.41 -1.74 20.51
CA THR A 414 31.39 -0.94 19.79
C THR A 414 31.56 -1.48 18.36
N PRO A 415 32.11 -0.67 17.42
CA PRO A 415 32.37 -1.17 16.06
C PRO A 415 33.27 -2.41 16.02
N GLY A 416 34.23 -2.52 16.96
CA GLY A 416 35.12 -3.69 17.07
C GLY A 416 34.37 -4.95 17.53
N GLU A 417 33.59 -4.85 18.61
CA GLU A 417 32.74 -5.96 19.10
C GLU A 417 31.70 -6.38 18.04
N THR A 418 31.08 -5.40 17.38
CA THR A 418 30.09 -5.65 16.32
C THR A 418 30.71 -6.43 15.14
N LEU A 419 31.93 -6.06 14.75
CA LEU A 419 32.68 -6.76 13.70
C LEU A 419 32.99 -8.20 14.13
N GLU A 420 33.44 -8.40 15.36
CA GLU A 420 33.75 -9.74 15.89
C GLU A 420 32.50 -10.63 15.93
N MET A 421 31.37 -10.11 16.43
CA MET A 421 30.09 -10.82 16.43
C MET A 421 29.64 -11.19 15.02
N ALA A 422 29.78 -10.27 14.06
CA ALA A 422 29.45 -10.53 12.66
C ALA A 422 30.38 -11.57 12.01
N GLN A 423 31.67 -11.59 12.37
CA GLN A 423 32.61 -12.62 11.93
C GLN A 423 32.23 -14.00 12.48
N ARG A 424 31.90 -14.10 13.77
CA ARG A 424 31.42 -15.35 14.38
C ARG A 424 30.12 -15.81 13.74
N TRP A 425 29.18 -14.90 13.50
CA TRP A 425 27.94 -15.19 12.78
C TRP A 425 28.22 -15.73 11.38
N ALA A 426 29.11 -15.08 10.62
CA ALA A 426 29.49 -15.50 9.27
C ALA A 426 30.20 -16.87 9.25
N ALA A 427 31.07 -17.13 10.23
CA ALA A 427 31.77 -18.41 10.37
C ALA A 427 30.80 -19.56 10.69
N HIS A 428 29.80 -19.33 11.54
CA HIS A 428 28.80 -20.33 11.88
C HIS A 428 27.90 -20.71 10.70
N HIS A 429 27.53 -19.72 9.87
CA HIS A 429 26.59 -19.91 8.77
C HIS A 429 27.25 -20.20 7.42
N GLY A 430 28.59 -20.17 7.35
CA GLY A 430 29.37 -20.54 6.17
C GLY A 430 29.43 -22.05 5.95
N ALA A 431 29.64 -22.47 4.71
CA ALA A 431 29.92 -23.86 4.41
C ALA A 431 31.29 -24.27 4.99
N PRO A 432 31.52 -25.55 5.35
CA PRO A 432 32.80 -26.01 5.89
C PRO A 432 33.98 -25.61 4.98
N GLY A 433 34.89 -24.79 5.49
CA GLY A 433 36.09 -24.33 4.76
C GLY A 433 35.86 -23.18 3.76
N ILE A 434 34.64 -22.65 3.63
CA ILE A 434 34.30 -21.52 2.76
C ILE A 434 33.67 -20.41 3.59
N PRO A 435 34.32 -19.23 3.74
CA PRO A 435 33.75 -18.13 4.51
C PRO A 435 32.50 -17.58 3.82
N LEU A 436 31.41 -17.40 4.58
CA LEU A 436 30.15 -16.85 4.08
C LEU A 436 30.35 -15.47 3.44
N LEU A 437 31.23 -14.64 4.00
CA LEU A 437 31.63 -13.36 3.44
C LEU A 437 33.10 -13.08 3.77
N ASP A 438 33.80 -12.37 2.89
CA ASP A 438 35.18 -11.94 3.13
C ASP A 438 35.24 -10.67 4.01
N GLN A 439 36.43 -10.33 4.51
CA GLN A 439 36.60 -9.19 5.40
C GLN A 439 36.26 -7.85 4.74
N THR A 440 36.50 -7.72 3.43
CA THR A 440 36.17 -6.53 2.65
C THR A 440 34.66 -6.33 2.55
N THR A 441 33.92 -7.37 2.23
CA THR A 441 32.45 -7.37 2.13
C THR A 441 31.83 -7.15 3.51
N LEU A 442 32.42 -7.70 4.58
CA LEU A 442 31.95 -7.46 5.94
C LEU A 442 32.12 -6.00 6.37
N ALA A 443 33.29 -5.41 6.08
CA ALA A 443 33.55 -4.01 6.38
C ALA A 443 32.58 -3.09 5.62
N GLU A 444 32.30 -3.40 4.36
CA GLU A 444 31.30 -2.69 3.56
C GLU A 444 29.88 -2.87 4.11
N ALA A 445 29.49 -4.08 4.52
CA ALA A 445 28.20 -4.32 5.18
C ALA A 445 28.05 -3.49 6.45
N MET A 446 29.12 -3.38 7.26
CA MET A 446 29.15 -2.55 8.46
C MET A 446 29.00 -1.06 8.14
N HIS A 447 29.69 -0.58 7.10
CA HIS A 447 29.56 0.80 6.64
C HIS A 447 28.14 1.11 6.16
N LEU A 448 27.58 0.26 5.29
CA LEU A 448 26.21 0.40 4.78
C LEU A 448 25.17 0.34 5.90
N ALA A 449 25.31 -0.58 6.85
CA ALA A 449 24.40 -0.69 7.99
C ALA A 449 24.47 0.55 8.89
N ALA A 450 25.66 1.08 9.17
CA ALA A 450 25.82 2.30 9.96
C ALA A 450 25.22 3.53 9.25
N GLN A 451 25.40 3.61 7.92
CA GLN A 451 24.96 4.75 7.12
C GLN A 451 23.45 4.76 6.87
N TYR A 452 22.84 3.61 6.56
CA TYR A 452 21.44 3.52 6.11
C TYR A 452 20.51 2.83 7.12
N LEU A 453 21.03 2.06 8.07
CA LEU A 453 20.21 1.29 9.04
C LEU A 453 20.43 1.78 10.48
N GLY A 454 20.77 3.06 10.64
CA GLY A 454 21.09 3.69 11.93
C GLY A 454 19.90 3.91 12.88
N GLU A 455 18.70 3.44 12.53
CA GLU A 455 17.56 3.36 13.46
C GLU A 455 17.73 2.25 14.50
N ARG A 456 18.42 1.17 14.13
CA ARG A 456 18.75 0.07 15.03
C ARG A 456 20.16 0.26 15.55
N ALA A 457 20.33 0.03 16.85
CA ALA A 457 21.63 0.03 17.49
C ALA A 457 22.45 -1.19 17.05
N ALA A 458 23.77 -1.04 17.11
CA ALA A 458 24.70 -2.14 16.96
C ALA A 458 24.60 -3.11 18.15
N PRO A 459 24.79 -4.42 17.96
CA PRO A 459 25.19 -5.09 16.71
C PRO A 459 24.01 -5.45 15.79
N GLY A 460 22.76 -5.27 16.25
CA GLY A 460 21.56 -5.74 15.57
C GLY A 460 21.38 -5.20 14.15
N SER A 461 21.69 -3.91 13.90
CA SER A 461 21.59 -3.31 12.56
C SER A 461 22.41 -4.07 11.50
N LEU A 462 23.64 -4.48 11.83
CA LEU A 462 24.49 -5.25 10.93
C LEU A 462 24.05 -6.71 10.82
N LEU A 463 23.81 -7.38 11.95
CA LEU A 463 23.46 -8.80 11.95
C LEU A 463 22.12 -9.06 11.24
N ASP A 464 21.11 -8.22 11.48
CA ASP A 464 19.83 -8.32 10.79
C ASP A 464 19.99 -8.07 9.29
N PHE A 465 20.83 -7.11 8.90
CA PHE A 465 21.12 -6.84 7.50
C PHE A 465 21.80 -8.03 6.80
N LEU A 466 22.79 -8.67 7.45
CA LEU A 466 23.44 -9.87 6.93
C LEU A 466 22.47 -11.05 6.84
N LYS A 467 21.63 -11.27 7.87
CA LYS A 467 20.59 -12.30 7.87
C LYS A 467 19.60 -12.09 6.72
N LEU A 468 19.10 -10.87 6.54
CA LEU A 468 18.18 -10.52 5.45
C LEU A 468 18.81 -10.73 4.08
N THR A 469 20.07 -10.33 3.92
CA THR A 469 20.82 -10.50 2.67
C THR A 469 21.01 -11.99 2.34
N ARG A 470 21.39 -12.81 3.32
CA ARG A 470 21.50 -14.26 3.16
C ARG A 470 20.17 -14.90 2.79
N GLN A 471 19.10 -14.59 3.52
CA GLN A 471 17.76 -15.12 3.23
C GLN A 471 17.27 -14.74 1.83
N TRP A 472 17.56 -13.51 1.39
CA TRP A 472 17.24 -13.06 0.05
C TRP A 472 18.02 -13.86 -1.01
N ARG A 473 19.33 -14.02 -0.81
CA ARG A 473 20.20 -14.78 -1.70
C ARG A 473 19.75 -16.24 -1.82
N GLN A 474 19.51 -16.91 -0.70
CA GLN A 474 19.02 -18.30 -0.67
C GLN A 474 17.72 -18.50 -1.46
N LYS A 475 16.83 -17.49 -1.45
CA LYS A 475 15.55 -17.55 -2.18
C LYS A 475 15.68 -17.23 -3.68
N ASN A 476 16.57 -16.33 -4.08
CA ASN A 476 16.57 -15.74 -5.43
C ASN A 476 17.79 -16.12 -6.28
N ALA A 477 18.91 -16.47 -5.66
CA ALA A 477 20.16 -16.84 -6.31
C ALA A 477 20.89 -17.95 -5.51
N PRO A 478 20.29 -19.14 -5.35
CA PRO A 478 20.94 -20.24 -4.65
C PRO A 478 22.15 -20.72 -5.45
N GLY A 479 23.35 -20.40 -4.94
CA GLY A 479 24.62 -20.91 -5.44
C GLY A 479 25.18 -22.01 -4.52
N PRO A 480 26.12 -22.84 -4.99
CA PRO A 480 26.67 -23.97 -4.23
C PRO A 480 27.37 -23.57 -2.92
N ASP A 481 27.87 -22.33 -2.82
CA ASP A 481 28.71 -21.90 -1.70
C ASP A 481 28.02 -20.96 -0.69
N ASP A 482 26.75 -20.57 -0.92
CA ASP A 482 25.96 -19.59 -0.11
C ASP A 482 26.66 -18.23 0.17
N ARG A 483 27.80 -17.93 -0.47
CA ARG A 483 28.66 -16.76 -0.17
C ARG A 483 28.02 -15.41 -0.47
N ILE A 484 27.88 -14.53 0.51
CA ILE A 484 27.39 -13.16 0.33
C ILE A 484 28.46 -12.30 -0.37
N SER A 485 28.07 -11.64 -1.46
CA SER A 485 28.88 -10.69 -2.22
C SER A 485 28.46 -9.24 -1.93
N ARG A 486 29.31 -8.28 -2.33
CA ARG A 486 29.00 -6.85 -2.31
C ARG A 486 27.67 -6.52 -3.01
N ASP A 487 27.46 -7.08 -4.20
CA ASP A 487 26.25 -6.81 -4.97
C ASP A 487 25.00 -7.29 -4.22
N ASP A 488 25.06 -8.44 -3.55
CA ASP A 488 23.93 -8.93 -2.73
C ASP A 488 23.57 -7.94 -1.61
N LEU A 489 24.58 -7.33 -0.97
CA LEU A 489 24.37 -6.30 0.06
C LEU A 489 23.64 -5.09 -0.53
N LEU A 490 24.10 -4.60 -1.68
CA LEU A 490 23.49 -3.45 -2.36
C LEU A 490 22.07 -3.76 -2.84
N PHE A 491 21.81 -4.94 -3.41
CA PHE A 491 20.46 -5.37 -3.80
C PHE A 491 19.52 -5.50 -2.60
N SER A 492 20.00 -6.12 -1.51
CA SER A 492 19.26 -6.26 -0.26
C SER A 492 18.90 -4.89 0.32
N LEU A 493 19.87 -3.98 0.36
CA LEU A 493 19.68 -2.62 0.85
C LEU A 493 18.76 -1.80 -0.07
N SER A 494 18.88 -1.91 -1.39
CA SER A 494 17.99 -1.27 -2.36
C SER A 494 16.54 -1.68 -2.15
N ARG A 495 16.29 -2.95 -1.85
CA ARG A 495 14.94 -3.44 -1.55
C ARG A 495 14.41 -2.96 -0.20
N LEU A 496 15.27 -2.92 0.83
CA LEU A 496 14.88 -2.44 2.16
C LEU A 496 14.55 -0.95 2.15
N THR A 497 15.44 -0.15 1.56
CA THR A 497 15.37 1.32 1.54
C THR A 497 14.49 1.86 0.41
N GLY A 498 14.39 1.14 -0.71
CA GLY A 498 13.82 1.64 -1.96
C GLY A 498 14.82 2.42 -2.82
N LEU A 499 16.02 2.75 -2.30
CA LEU A 499 17.02 3.51 -3.02
C LEU A 499 17.52 2.75 -4.26
N PRO A 500 17.61 3.38 -5.44
CA PRO A 500 18.13 2.72 -6.62
C PRO A 500 19.61 2.38 -6.42
N LEU A 501 20.08 1.31 -7.06
CA LEU A 501 21.48 0.87 -6.93
C LEU A 501 22.49 1.96 -7.31
N SER A 502 22.15 2.79 -8.29
CA SER A 502 22.97 3.96 -8.68
C SER A 502 23.17 4.95 -7.53
N MET A 503 22.24 5.02 -6.56
CA MET A 503 22.36 5.85 -5.37
C MET A 503 23.17 5.19 -4.26
N LEU A 504 23.08 3.85 -4.12
CA LEU A 504 23.75 3.10 -3.06
C LEU A 504 25.20 2.70 -3.39
N ASP A 505 25.53 2.52 -4.67
CA ASP A 505 26.86 2.07 -5.08
C ASP A 505 27.82 3.24 -5.24
N ASP A 506 28.67 3.51 -4.24
CA ASP A 506 29.66 4.60 -4.26
C ASP A 506 30.60 4.59 -5.48
N GLY A 507 30.82 3.43 -6.11
CA GLY A 507 31.63 3.29 -7.32
C GLY A 507 30.91 3.70 -8.62
N ALA A 508 29.58 3.76 -8.61
CA ALA A 508 28.78 4.10 -9.77
C ALA A 508 28.49 5.61 -9.84
N GLY A 509 28.76 6.21 -11.01
CA GLY A 509 28.37 7.59 -11.29
C GLY A 509 26.85 7.75 -11.45
N LEU A 510 26.33 8.94 -11.12
CA LEU A 510 24.94 9.31 -11.38
C LEU A 510 24.87 10.12 -12.69
N ASP A 511 24.07 9.66 -13.64
CA ASP A 511 23.78 10.44 -14.85
C ASP A 511 22.76 11.54 -14.54
N VAL A 512 23.27 12.74 -14.29
CA VAL A 512 22.50 13.94 -13.99
C VAL A 512 21.60 14.35 -15.15
N SER A 513 22.00 14.08 -16.40
CA SER A 513 21.20 14.41 -17.58
C SER A 513 19.97 13.51 -17.69
N LEU A 514 20.12 12.20 -17.45
CA LEU A 514 18.99 11.28 -17.39
C LEU A 514 18.05 11.61 -16.22
N LEU A 515 18.60 11.97 -15.05
CA LEU A 515 17.82 12.38 -13.88
C LEU A 515 16.95 13.61 -14.19
N ARG A 516 17.54 14.63 -14.82
CA ARG A 516 16.83 15.84 -15.24
C ARG A 516 15.70 15.51 -16.22
N GLN A 517 16.01 14.72 -17.26
CA GLN A 517 15.00 14.30 -18.25
C GLN A 517 13.84 13.54 -17.60
N HIS A 518 14.12 12.71 -16.59
CA HIS A 518 13.11 12.02 -15.81
C HIS A 518 12.16 13.03 -15.13
N PHE A 519 12.69 14.03 -14.43
CA PHE A 519 11.84 15.07 -13.81
C PHE A 519 11.08 15.92 -14.84
N GLU A 520 11.74 16.37 -15.91
CA GLU A 520 11.13 17.23 -16.94
C GLU A 520 10.00 16.54 -17.71
N LYS A 521 10.08 15.22 -17.88
CA LYS A 521 8.99 14.42 -18.46
C LYS A 521 7.72 14.45 -17.59
N HIS A 522 7.87 14.62 -16.29
CA HIS A 522 6.77 14.59 -15.32
C HIS A 522 6.30 16.00 -14.92
N VAL A 523 7.22 16.94 -14.74
CA VAL A 523 6.98 18.29 -14.23
C VAL A 523 7.39 19.32 -15.29
N LEU A 524 6.38 19.93 -15.92
CA LEU A 524 6.59 20.87 -17.03
C LEU A 524 6.59 22.33 -16.56
N GLY A 525 7.51 23.13 -17.11
CA GLY A 525 7.56 24.59 -16.90
C GLY A 525 8.12 25.05 -15.55
N GLN A 526 8.82 24.18 -14.81
CA GLN A 526 9.39 24.48 -13.49
C GLN A 526 10.90 24.11 -13.39
N PRO A 527 11.77 24.67 -14.25
CA PRO A 527 13.18 24.27 -14.30
C PRO A 527 13.92 24.52 -12.99
N GLU A 528 13.60 25.60 -12.26
CA GLU A 528 14.24 25.91 -10.98
C GLU A 528 13.96 24.85 -9.90
N ALA A 529 12.76 24.27 -9.92
CA ALA A 529 12.39 23.20 -9.00
C ALA A 529 13.08 21.88 -9.35
N VAL A 530 13.21 21.58 -10.65
CA VAL A 530 13.95 20.41 -11.13
C VAL A 530 15.43 20.51 -10.75
N GLU A 531 16.07 21.65 -11.03
CA GLU A 531 17.48 21.89 -10.65
C GLU A 531 17.73 21.70 -9.16
N CYS A 532 16.89 22.29 -8.32
CA CYS A 532 17.00 22.18 -6.86
C CYS A 532 17.03 20.73 -6.39
N LEU A 533 16.15 19.87 -6.93
CA LEU A 533 16.10 18.46 -6.56
C LEU A 533 17.23 17.65 -7.19
N VAL A 534 17.62 17.95 -8.43
CA VAL A 534 18.76 17.32 -9.09
C VAL A 534 20.05 17.55 -8.29
N GLU A 535 20.31 18.80 -7.89
CA GLU A 535 21.43 19.17 -7.02
C GLU A 535 21.37 18.42 -5.68
N ARG A 536 20.17 18.30 -5.10
CA ARG A 536 19.99 17.57 -3.85
C ARG A 536 20.28 16.08 -3.98
N VAL A 537 19.75 15.42 -5.01
CA VAL A 537 20.02 14.00 -5.27
C VAL A 537 21.51 13.76 -5.50
N ALA A 538 22.19 14.66 -6.21
CA ALA A 538 23.64 14.59 -6.37
C ALA A 538 24.40 14.72 -5.04
N MET A 539 23.97 15.62 -4.13
CA MET A 539 24.56 15.73 -2.80
C MET A 539 24.34 14.48 -1.94
N ILE A 540 23.15 13.88 -1.99
CA ILE A 540 22.84 12.61 -1.30
C ILE A 540 23.75 11.50 -1.85
N LYS A 541 23.87 11.40 -3.17
CA LYS A 541 24.75 10.43 -3.84
C LYS A 541 26.21 10.59 -3.43
N ALA A 542 26.68 11.82 -3.30
CA ALA A 542 28.05 12.13 -2.91
C ALA A 542 28.30 12.02 -1.40
N GLY A 543 27.26 11.73 -0.59
CA GLY A 543 27.37 11.69 0.87
C GLY A 543 27.71 13.04 1.50
N LEU A 544 27.36 14.15 0.84
CA LEU A 544 27.71 15.52 1.28
C LEU A 544 26.57 16.21 2.06
N THR A 545 25.51 15.48 2.39
CA THR A 545 24.40 15.98 3.22
C THR A 545 24.73 15.89 4.70
N ASP A 546 24.13 16.77 5.51
CA ASP A 546 24.24 16.71 6.97
C ASP A 546 23.55 15.42 7.50
N PRO A 547 24.30 14.50 8.17
CA PRO A 547 23.75 13.24 8.65
C PRO A 547 22.88 13.39 9.90
N THR A 548 22.75 14.58 10.50
CA THR A 548 21.87 14.79 11.68
C THR A 548 20.50 15.37 11.30
N ARG A 549 20.36 15.89 10.07
CA ARG A 549 19.14 16.53 9.57
C ARG A 549 18.45 15.65 8.51
N PRO A 550 17.18 15.93 8.15
CA PRO A 550 16.57 15.27 7.01
C PRO A 550 17.40 15.46 5.74
N SER A 551 17.40 14.45 4.86
CA SER A 551 18.16 14.46 3.59
C SER A 551 17.94 15.74 2.76
N GLY A 552 16.76 16.35 2.85
CA GLY A 552 16.53 17.72 2.42
C GLY A 552 15.22 18.29 2.95
N VAL A 553 15.19 19.59 3.22
CA VAL A 553 13.99 20.32 3.66
C VAL A 553 13.71 21.49 2.72
N PHE A 554 12.59 21.43 1.99
CA PHE A 554 12.25 22.39 0.92
C PHE A 554 10.91 23.07 1.15
N LEU A 555 10.78 24.33 0.76
CA LEU A 555 9.49 25.01 0.64
C LEU A 555 9.20 25.34 -0.82
N PHE A 556 8.13 24.77 -1.36
CA PHE A 556 7.62 25.02 -2.71
C PHE A 556 6.43 25.98 -2.64
N ALA A 557 6.66 27.22 -3.05
CA ALA A 557 5.67 28.29 -2.98
C ALA A 557 5.20 28.71 -4.39
N GLY A 558 3.91 28.97 -4.58
CA GLY A 558 3.36 29.46 -5.84
C GLY A 558 1.88 29.12 -6.04
N PRO A 559 1.28 29.40 -7.21
CA PRO A 559 -0.15 29.15 -7.45
C PRO A 559 -0.55 27.67 -7.29
N THR A 560 -1.86 27.41 -7.16
CA THR A 560 -2.38 26.04 -7.15
C THR A 560 -2.26 25.39 -8.53
N GLY A 561 -2.01 24.07 -8.57
CA GLY A 561 -2.00 23.32 -9.84
C GLY A 561 -0.79 23.57 -10.75
N THR A 562 0.33 24.08 -10.23
CA THR A 562 1.58 24.33 -10.97
C THR A 562 2.59 23.18 -10.93
N GLY A 563 2.32 22.11 -10.16
CA GLY A 563 3.17 20.91 -10.11
C GLY A 563 3.88 20.62 -8.78
N LYS A 564 3.63 21.40 -7.71
CA LYS A 564 4.27 21.23 -6.38
C LYS A 564 4.15 19.80 -5.81
N THR A 565 2.95 19.21 -5.87
CA THR A 565 2.70 17.82 -5.43
C THR A 565 3.27 16.79 -6.41
N GLU A 566 3.27 17.10 -7.71
CA GLU A 566 3.70 16.17 -8.76
C GLU A 566 5.22 15.96 -8.72
N ILE A 567 5.99 17.01 -8.45
CA ILE A 567 7.44 16.89 -8.32
C ILE A 567 7.83 16.06 -7.09
N ALA A 568 7.10 16.19 -5.98
CA ALA A 568 7.32 15.38 -4.77
C ALA A 568 7.01 13.89 -5.03
N ARG A 569 5.92 13.62 -5.75
CA ARG A 569 5.56 12.26 -6.19
C ARG A 569 6.61 11.67 -7.11
N THR A 570 7.10 12.44 -8.07
CA THR A 570 8.15 12.01 -9.02
C THR A 570 9.46 11.72 -8.29
N LEU A 571 9.80 12.54 -7.29
CA LEU A 571 10.98 12.31 -6.45
C LEU A 571 10.87 11.00 -5.66
N ALA A 572 9.70 10.69 -5.09
CA ALA A 572 9.48 9.44 -4.37
C ALA A 572 9.57 8.22 -5.29
N ASP A 573 9.01 8.31 -6.50
CA ASP A 573 9.10 7.26 -7.52
C ASP A 573 10.56 7.01 -7.94
N PHE A 574 11.32 8.08 -8.21
CA PHE A 574 12.72 7.98 -8.61
C PHE A 574 13.62 7.45 -7.47
N LEU A 575 13.55 8.04 -6.28
CA LEU A 575 14.46 7.70 -5.18
C LEU A 575 14.06 6.44 -4.44
N PHE A 576 12.78 6.12 -4.32
CA PHE A 576 12.34 5.00 -3.48
C PHE A 576 11.59 3.91 -4.26
N GLY A 577 11.56 4.04 -5.60
CA GLY A 577 11.01 3.07 -6.54
C GLY A 577 9.49 3.02 -6.61
N SER A 578 8.78 3.86 -5.85
CA SER A 578 7.32 3.89 -5.85
C SER A 578 6.76 5.24 -5.38
N PRO A 579 5.69 5.76 -6.00
CA PRO A 579 5.00 6.96 -5.52
C PRO A 579 4.32 6.75 -4.16
N GLU A 580 4.11 5.51 -3.71
CA GLU A 580 3.56 5.19 -2.38
C GLU A 580 4.55 5.48 -1.24
N ARG A 581 5.85 5.64 -1.57
CA ARG A 581 6.88 6.10 -0.63
C ARG A 581 6.79 7.60 -0.35
N MET A 582 5.74 8.27 -0.82
CA MET A 582 5.38 9.63 -0.45
C MET A 582 4.32 9.62 0.65
N ILE A 583 4.68 10.09 1.84
CA ILE A 583 3.74 10.33 2.94
C ILE A 583 3.18 11.74 2.77
N ARG A 584 1.90 11.86 2.47
CA ARG A 584 1.24 13.17 2.27
C ARG A 584 0.36 13.52 3.47
N LEU A 585 0.57 14.71 4.01
CA LEU A 585 -0.23 15.29 5.06
C LEU A 585 -0.83 16.62 4.57
N ASP A 586 -2.17 16.72 4.57
CA ASP A 586 -2.88 17.95 4.24
C ASP A 586 -2.96 18.83 5.49
N MET A 587 -2.20 19.93 5.52
CA MET A 587 -2.09 20.81 6.69
C MET A 587 -3.38 21.57 6.98
N SER A 588 -4.35 21.59 6.06
CA SER A 588 -5.69 22.10 6.33
C SER A 588 -6.45 21.24 7.36
N GLU A 589 -6.10 19.95 7.51
CA GLU A 589 -6.66 19.08 8.55
C GLU A 589 -6.01 19.29 9.93
N PHE A 590 -4.95 20.10 10.01
CA PHE A 590 -4.16 20.35 11.21
C PHE A 590 -4.32 21.75 11.79
N GLN A 591 -5.48 22.37 11.59
CA GLN A 591 -5.78 23.73 12.06
C GLN A 591 -5.96 23.83 13.58
N ASP A 592 -6.38 22.74 14.23
CA ASP A 592 -6.67 22.69 15.67
C ASP A 592 -5.57 21.98 16.45
N HIS A 593 -5.37 22.35 17.72
CA HIS A 593 -4.40 21.68 18.60
C HIS A 593 -4.66 20.17 18.77
N ALA A 594 -5.92 19.73 18.72
CA ALA A 594 -6.28 18.31 18.83
C ALA A 594 -5.77 17.45 17.66
N SER A 595 -5.42 18.06 16.52
CA SER A 595 -4.90 17.37 15.33
C SER A 595 -3.49 16.79 15.53
N LEU A 596 -2.76 17.20 16.59
CA LEU A 596 -1.45 16.67 16.93
C LEU A 596 -1.46 15.14 17.18
N ASP A 597 -2.60 14.58 17.58
CA ASP A 597 -2.80 13.12 17.71
C ASP A 597 -2.52 12.38 16.40
N ARG A 598 -2.79 12.98 15.23
CA ARG A 598 -2.49 12.37 13.92
C ARG A 598 -1.01 12.44 13.55
N ILE A 599 -0.20 13.23 14.26
CA ILE A 599 1.26 13.28 14.08
C ILE A 599 1.92 12.34 15.08
N LEU A 600 1.51 12.42 16.35
CA LEU A 600 2.16 11.75 17.48
C LEU A 600 1.54 10.39 17.84
N GLY A 601 0.25 10.15 17.61
CA GLY A 601 -0.45 8.89 17.90
C GLY A 601 -0.73 8.69 19.40
N ASP A 602 -1.77 9.34 19.93
CA ASP A 602 -1.85 9.65 21.36
C ASP A 602 -3.13 9.12 22.07
N THR A 603 -4.18 8.71 21.33
CA THR A 603 -5.47 8.33 21.96
C THR A 603 -5.90 6.87 21.81
N ASP A 604 -5.72 6.23 20.65
CA ASP A 604 -6.18 4.85 20.39
C ASP A 604 -5.21 4.07 19.47
N GLU A 605 -5.24 2.74 19.48
CA GLU A 605 -4.38 1.85 18.68
C GLU A 605 -4.54 2.10 17.17
N GLN A 606 -5.77 2.37 16.72
CA GLN A 606 -6.02 2.63 15.29
C GLN A 606 -5.48 3.99 14.85
N SER A 607 -5.59 5.02 15.69
CA SER A 607 -5.00 6.35 15.42
C SER A 607 -3.48 6.27 15.37
N ARG A 608 -2.87 5.49 16.29
CA ARG A 608 -1.41 5.25 16.32
C ARG A 608 -0.86 4.65 15.04
N LYS A 609 -1.59 3.74 14.39
CA LYS A 609 -1.16 3.13 13.10
C LYS A 609 -1.14 4.12 11.94
N GLN A 610 -1.90 5.21 12.03
CA GLN A 610 -1.98 6.25 11.00
C GLN A 610 -1.10 7.47 11.32
N ALA A 611 -0.54 7.53 12.53
CA ALA A 611 0.27 8.66 12.97
C ALA A 611 1.59 8.78 12.18
N LEU A 612 2.03 10.01 11.92
CA LEU A 612 3.28 10.26 11.18
C LEU A 612 4.50 9.57 11.82
N VAL A 613 4.62 9.62 13.15
CA VAL A 613 5.71 8.93 13.88
C VAL A 613 5.74 7.43 13.53
N HIS A 614 4.58 6.77 13.50
CA HIS A 614 4.50 5.35 13.16
C HIS A 614 4.83 5.09 11.69
N LEU A 615 4.31 5.91 10.77
CA LEU A 615 4.55 5.77 9.34
C LEU A 615 6.04 5.89 9.00
N ILE A 616 6.73 6.86 9.62
CA ILE A 616 8.17 7.07 9.41
C ILE A 616 8.98 5.93 10.01
N ARG A 617 8.66 5.45 11.22
CA ARG A 617 9.33 4.27 11.80
C ARG A 617 9.17 3.01 10.94
N LYS A 618 8.06 2.89 10.22
CA LYS A 618 7.83 1.78 9.29
C LYS A 618 8.56 1.98 7.97
N GLN A 619 8.70 3.22 7.52
CA GLN A 619 9.27 3.61 6.24
C GLN A 619 10.09 4.91 6.36
N PRO A 620 11.31 4.84 6.90
CA PRO A 620 12.15 6.04 7.11
C PRO A 620 12.65 6.66 5.80
N PHE A 621 12.81 5.81 4.79
CA PHE A 621 13.11 6.19 3.41
C PHE A 621 11.82 6.59 2.68
N SER A 622 11.50 7.87 2.76
CA SER A 622 10.26 8.42 2.19
C SER A 622 10.39 9.90 1.84
N VAL A 623 9.46 10.37 1.00
CA VAL A 623 9.23 11.81 0.79
C VAL A 623 8.06 12.23 1.66
N VAL A 624 8.25 13.18 2.57
CA VAL A 624 7.20 13.71 3.44
C VAL A 624 6.68 15.02 2.84
N LEU A 625 5.47 15.00 2.32
CA LEU A 625 4.81 16.17 1.73
C LEU A 625 3.86 16.81 2.75
N LEU A 626 4.21 18.02 3.19
CA LEU A 626 3.39 18.87 4.06
C LEU A 626 2.68 19.91 3.19
N ASP A 627 1.45 19.59 2.77
CA ASP A 627 0.71 20.38 1.78
C ASP A 627 -0.02 21.56 2.45
N GLU A 628 0.10 22.77 1.91
CA GLU A 628 -0.52 24.02 2.43
C GLU A 628 -0.11 24.34 3.87
N PHE A 629 1.20 24.29 4.16
CA PHE A 629 1.76 24.39 5.51
C PHE A 629 1.36 25.64 6.29
N GLU A 630 1.08 26.76 5.60
CA GLU A 630 0.56 27.98 6.23
C GLU A 630 -0.77 27.79 6.97
N LYS A 631 -1.53 26.72 6.69
CA LYS A 631 -2.83 26.44 7.29
C LYS A 631 -2.75 25.69 8.62
N ALA A 632 -1.63 25.05 8.93
CA ALA A 632 -1.48 24.30 10.17
C ALA A 632 -1.44 25.20 11.41
N HIS A 633 -1.87 24.66 12.54
CA HIS A 633 -1.72 25.28 13.86
C HIS A 633 -0.24 25.52 14.20
N HIS A 634 0.08 26.59 14.94
CA HIS A 634 1.46 26.92 15.28
C HIS A 634 2.20 25.81 16.05
N SER A 635 1.51 25.04 16.90
CA SER A 635 2.14 23.89 17.60
C SER A 635 2.66 22.81 16.64
N VAL A 636 2.07 22.69 15.45
CA VAL A 636 2.57 21.78 14.40
C VAL A 636 3.87 22.34 13.83
N TRP A 637 3.98 23.66 13.68
CA TRP A 637 5.20 24.30 13.20
C TRP A 637 6.35 24.07 14.18
N ASP A 638 6.10 24.25 15.48
CA ASP A 638 7.10 24.03 16.53
C ASP A 638 7.60 22.58 16.55
N LEU A 639 6.71 21.62 16.31
CA LEU A 639 7.06 20.21 16.20
C LEU A 639 7.95 19.94 14.98
N PHE A 640 7.63 20.52 13.82
CA PHE A 640 8.44 20.31 12.61
C PHE A 640 9.76 21.08 12.64
N LEU A 641 9.89 22.18 13.39
CA LEU A 641 11.19 22.82 13.64
C LEU A 641 12.18 21.84 14.28
N GLN A 642 11.73 21.06 15.28
CA GLN A 642 12.55 20.01 15.88
C GLN A 642 12.97 18.95 14.83
N VAL A 643 12.05 18.57 13.94
CA VAL A 643 12.35 17.62 12.87
C VAL A 643 13.38 18.17 11.88
N PHE A 644 13.33 19.46 11.54
CA PHE A 644 14.26 20.08 10.59
C PHE A 644 15.68 20.26 11.16
N ASP A 645 15.79 20.36 12.48
CA ASP A 645 17.07 20.52 13.19
C ASP A 645 17.71 19.19 13.59
N ASP A 646 16.94 18.31 14.24
CA ASP A 646 17.48 17.08 14.83
C ASP A 646 17.16 15.83 14.01
N GLY A 647 16.39 15.97 12.93
CA GLY A 647 15.98 14.86 12.07
C GLY A 647 15.14 13.81 12.79
N ARG A 648 14.56 14.12 13.95
CA ARG A 648 13.93 13.14 14.84
C ARG A 648 12.66 13.70 15.48
N LEU A 649 11.68 12.83 15.65
CA LEU A 649 10.44 13.15 16.34
C LEU A 649 10.09 12.02 17.30
N THR A 650 9.68 12.34 18.53
CA THR A 650 9.32 11.34 19.53
C THR A 650 7.87 11.50 19.94
N ASP A 651 7.12 10.40 19.99
CA ASP A 651 5.75 10.40 20.51
C ASP A 651 5.69 10.48 22.05
N ARG A 652 4.49 10.37 22.62
CA ARG A 652 4.27 10.38 24.07
C ARG A 652 4.66 9.07 24.76
N LEU A 653 4.79 7.98 24.02
CA LEU A 653 5.25 6.67 24.51
C LEU A 653 6.78 6.57 24.58
N GLY A 654 7.48 7.50 23.93
CA GLY A 654 8.94 7.47 23.79
C GLY A 654 9.36 6.79 22.50
N GLN A 655 8.43 6.45 21.62
CA GLN A 655 8.77 5.90 20.32
C GLN A 655 9.28 7.01 19.42
N ARG A 656 10.54 6.86 19.01
CA ARG A 656 11.27 7.81 18.17
C ARG A 656 11.15 7.44 16.69
N ALA A 657 10.78 8.39 15.86
CA ALA A 657 10.84 8.36 14.40
C ALA A 657 12.09 9.09 13.89
N ASP A 658 12.74 8.52 12.88
CA ASP A 658 13.95 9.05 12.26
C ASP A 658 13.66 9.58 10.85
N PHE A 659 13.84 10.88 10.65
CA PHE A 659 13.64 11.60 9.40
C PHE A 659 14.95 11.84 8.66
N ARG A 660 16.12 11.40 9.16
CA ARG A 660 17.42 11.67 8.53
C ARG A 660 17.52 11.13 7.10
N HIS A 661 16.75 10.10 6.76
CA HIS A 661 16.67 9.54 5.40
C HIS A 661 15.49 10.07 4.58
N ALA A 662 14.63 10.89 5.18
CA ALA A 662 13.46 11.46 4.53
C ALA A 662 13.78 12.77 3.83
N ILE A 663 13.07 13.06 2.74
CA ILE A 663 13.06 14.39 2.13
C ILE A 663 11.73 15.05 2.49
N VAL A 664 11.80 16.19 3.18
CA VAL A 664 10.62 16.93 3.61
C VAL A 664 10.35 18.07 2.63
N ILE A 665 9.15 18.09 2.06
CA ILE A 665 8.69 19.11 1.12
C ILE A 665 7.46 19.78 1.72
N LEU A 666 7.58 21.07 1.98
CA LEU A 666 6.48 21.94 2.38
C LEU A 666 5.92 22.58 1.12
N THR A 667 4.59 22.68 1.00
CA THR A 667 3.97 23.49 -0.06
C THR A 667 3.27 24.70 0.53
N SER A 668 3.27 25.78 -0.23
CA SER A 668 2.48 26.98 0.09
C SER A 668 1.84 27.57 -1.16
N ASN A 669 0.67 28.17 -0.99
CA ASN A 669 0.00 28.94 -2.04
C ASN A 669 0.40 30.44 -2.04
N ALA A 670 1.31 30.82 -1.14
CA ALA A 670 1.91 32.15 -1.05
C ALA A 670 2.78 32.51 -2.28
N GLY A 671 2.90 33.80 -2.58
CA GLY A 671 3.68 34.33 -3.70
C GLY A 671 2.89 34.46 -5.01
N SER A 672 1.60 34.11 -5.02
CA SER A 672 0.75 34.20 -6.20
C SER A 672 0.29 35.62 -6.52
N ARG A 673 0.34 36.56 -5.56
CA ARG A 673 -0.07 37.97 -5.75
C ARG A 673 1.07 38.85 -6.26
N ASP A 674 2.28 38.70 -5.72
CA ASP A 674 3.44 39.49 -6.15
C ASP A 674 3.89 39.12 -7.57
N LEU A 675 3.78 37.84 -7.97
CA LEU A 675 4.03 37.39 -9.35
C LEU A 675 2.98 37.89 -10.38
N ARG A 676 1.81 38.36 -9.92
CA ARG A 676 0.77 38.98 -10.77
C ARG A 676 0.99 40.48 -10.98
N GLY A 677 1.81 41.11 -10.14
CA GLY A 677 2.00 42.56 -10.07
C GLY A 677 3.14 43.13 -10.90
N SER A 678 3.95 42.32 -11.59
CA SER A 678 5.09 42.79 -12.39
C SER A 678 4.68 43.37 -13.75
N GLY A 679 3.69 44.27 -13.73
CA GLY A 679 3.49 45.31 -14.72
C GLY A 679 3.93 46.66 -14.12
N LEU A 680 4.94 47.27 -14.74
CA LEU A 680 5.53 48.58 -14.45
C LEU A 680 6.32 48.76 -13.13
N GLY A 681 7.64 48.87 -13.27
CA GLY A 681 8.50 49.68 -12.38
C GLY A 681 9.55 48.91 -11.56
N PHE A 682 10.83 49.22 -11.84
CA PHE A 682 12.03 48.97 -11.04
C PHE A 682 12.67 47.56 -10.99
N GLY A 683 13.83 47.47 -11.66
CA GLY A 683 15.02 46.74 -11.21
C GLY A 683 15.02 45.22 -11.33
N ALA A 684 15.45 44.68 -12.48
CA ALA A 684 15.92 43.30 -12.56
C ALA A 684 17.45 43.27 -12.54
N ALA A 685 18.01 43.62 -11.39
CA ALA A 685 19.37 43.24 -11.00
C ALA A 685 19.30 42.84 -9.51
N GLY A 686 19.39 41.53 -9.27
CA GLY A 686 19.69 40.90 -7.97
C GLY A 686 19.00 41.48 -6.74
N SER A 687 17.86 40.90 -6.36
CA SER A 687 17.58 40.74 -4.94
C SER A 687 17.15 39.30 -4.68
N SER A 688 18.05 38.58 -4.03
CA SER A 688 17.82 37.36 -3.26
C SER A 688 16.94 37.66 -2.02
N GLU A 689 15.89 38.47 -2.18
CA GLU A 689 14.94 38.76 -1.12
C GLU A 689 13.72 37.87 -1.34
N LEU A 690 13.44 37.03 -0.33
CA LEU A 690 12.19 36.28 -0.27
C LEU A 690 11.01 37.23 -0.44
N PRO A 691 9.97 36.85 -1.22
CA PRO A 691 8.76 37.65 -1.38
C PRO A 691 8.23 38.11 -0.01
N ARG A 692 7.82 39.38 0.10
CA ARG A 692 7.32 39.95 1.35
C ARG A 692 6.15 39.14 1.92
N GLU A 693 5.32 38.58 1.04
CA GLU A 693 4.21 37.68 1.37
C GLU A 693 4.67 36.40 2.08
N LEU A 694 5.83 35.82 1.71
CA LEU A 694 6.37 34.65 2.40
C LEU A 694 6.94 35.01 3.77
N THR A 695 7.66 36.12 3.87
CA THR A 695 8.21 36.60 5.15
C THR A 695 7.16 37.08 6.14
N SER A 696 5.95 37.43 5.68
CA SER A 696 4.83 37.79 6.55
C SER A 696 4.00 36.58 6.98
N LEU A 697 3.94 35.53 6.15
CA LEU A 697 3.20 34.30 6.45
C LEU A 697 3.99 33.35 7.36
N PHE A 698 5.29 33.18 7.11
CA PHE A 698 6.14 32.27 7.87
C PHE A 698 7.10 33.03 8.77
N ARG A 699 7.33 32.50 9.98
CA ARG A 699 8.29 33.09 10.91
C ARG A 699 9.74 32.92 10.39
N PRO A 700 10.64 33.88 10.63
CA PRO A 700 12.04 33.78 10.19
C PRO A 700 12.73 32.51 10.69
N GLU A 701 12.40 32.04 11.90
CA GLU A 701 12.99 30.82 12.45
C GLU A 701 12.72 29.60 11.55
N LEU A 702 11.49 29.48 11.01
CA LEU A 702 11.13 28.40 10.10
C LEU A 702 11.91 28.49 8.78
N LEU A 703 11.94 29.68 8.18
CA LEU A 703 12.60 29.90 6.89
C LEU A 703 14.10 29.61 6.96
N ASN A 704 14.75 29.92 8.08
CA ASN A 704 16.18 29.66 8.29
C ASN A 704 16.51 28.17 8.49
N ARG A 705 15.53 27.31 8.78
CA ARG A 705 15.73 25.84 8.88
C ARG A 705 15.49 25.12 7.56
N LEU A 706 14.99 25.80 6.54
CA LEU A 706 14.81 25.24 5.21
C LEU A 706 16.14 25.25 4.46
N ASP A 707 16.41 24.20 3.71
CA ASP A 707 17.60 24.17 2.85
C ASP A 707 17.43 25.07 1.63
N ARG A 708 16.22 25.12 1.06
CA ARG A 708 15.90 26.00 -0.07
C ARG A 708 14.41 26.30 -0.18
N VAL A 709 14.11 27.54 -0.54
CA VAL A 709 12.77 27.97 -0.96
C VAL A 709 12.74 28.07 -2.49
N VAL A 710 11.78 27.40 -3.11
CA VAL A 710 11.63 27.37 -4.57
C VAL A 710 10.28 27.99 -4.96
N MET A 711 10.34 28.98 -5.84
CA MET A 711 9.16 29.67 -6.37
C MET A 711 8.68 28.99 -7.65
N PHE A 712 7.44 28.50 -7.64
CA PHE A 712 6.75 27.91 -8.79
C PHE A 712 6.08 29.01 -9.62
N ARG A 713 6.36 29.00 -10.92
CA ARG A 713 5.80 29.96 -11.86
C ARG A 713 4.38 29.57 -12.28
N PRO A 714 3.48 30.52 -12.56
CA PRO A 714 2.21 30.24 -13.23
C PRO A 714 2.45 29.52 -14.56
N LEU A 715 1.60 28.55 -14.89
CA LEU A 715 1.72 27.81 -16.15
C LEU A 715 1.34 28.68 -17.34
N SER A 716 2.20 28.72 -18.36
CA SER A 716 1.89 29.41 -19.62
C SER A 716 0.92 28.58 -20.47
N LYS A 717 0.21 29.22 -21.42
CA LYS A 717 -0.65 28.49 -22.37
C LYS A 717 0.12 27.43 -23.17
N ALA A 718 1.39 27.71 -23.52
CA ALA A 718 2.25 26.75 -24.22
C ALA A 718 2.55 25.50 -23.37
N VAL A 719 2.89 25.67 -22.09
CA VAL A 719 3.11 24.55 -21.15
C VAL A 719 1.80 23.78 -20.93
N MET A 720 0.68 24.48 -20.76
CA MET A 720 -0.64 23.85 -20.63
C MET A 720 -1.04 23.01 -21.84
N ARG A 721 -0.67 23.44 -23.05
CA ARG A 721 -0.86 22.67 -24.27
C ARG A 721 -0.09 21.35 -24.24
N GLN A 722 1.15 21.36 -23.78
CA GLN A 722 1.95 20.14 -23.60
C GLN A 722 1.34 19.22 -22.54
N ILE A 723 0.85 19.78 -21.43
CA ILE A 723 0.14 18.99 -20.40
C ILE A 723 -1.13 18.36 -20.99
N LEU A 724 -1.91 19.10 -21.78
CA LEU A 724 -3.10 18.56 -22.47
C LEU A 724 -2.73 17.40 -23.40
N ALA A 725 -1.68 17.54 -24.21
CA ALA A 725 -1.23 16.47 -25.10
C ALA A 725 -0.84 15.20 -24.31
N LYS A 726 -0.15 15.37 -23.18
CA LYS A 726 0.20 14.26 -22.28
C LYS A 726 -1.05 13.56 -21.71
N GLU A 727 -2.03 14.33 -21.23
CA GLU A 727 -3.28 13.80 -20.69
C GLU A 727 -4.13 13.09 -21.76
N LEU A 728 -4.18 13.62 -22.99
CA LEU A 728 -4.87 12.97 -24.12
C LEU A 728 -4.19 11.66 -24.54
N THR A 729 -2.87 11.60 -24.44
CA THR A 729 -2.13 10.33 -24.68
C THR A 729 -2.55 9.27 -23.66
N GLN A 730 -2.64 9.63 -22.38
CA GLN A 730 -3.14 8.72 -21.33
C GLN A 730 -4.62 8.31 -21.54
N VAL A 731 -5.42 9.16 -22.19
CA VAL A 731 -6.79 8.81 -22.58
C VAL A 731 -6.81 7.70 -23.63
N LEU A 732 -5.89 7.71 -24.60
CA LEU A 732 -5.80 6.68 -25.64
C LEU A 732 -5.42 5.30 -25.06
N ASP A 733 -4.66 5.26 -23.96
CA ASP A 733 -4.27 4.02 -23.27
C ASP A 733 -5.43 3.34 -22.52
N ARG A 734 -6.56 4.01 -22.35
CA ARG A 734 -7.71 3.46 -21.63
C ARG A 734 -8.33 2.31 -22.41
N ARG A 735 -8.80 1.28 -21.70
CA ARG A 735 -9.44 0.06 -22.25
C ARG A 735 -10.51 0.36 -23.31
N GLY A 736 -11.25 1.46 -23.15
CA GLY A 736 -12.30 1.90 -24.07
C GLY A 736 -11.80 2.32 -25.46
N LEU A 737 -10.54 2.70 -25.61
CA LEU A 737 -9.95 3.11 -26.91
C LEU A 737 -8.85 2.14 -27.33
N ARG A 738 -8.00 1.71 -26.39
CA ARG A 738 -6.84 0.85 -26.65
C ARG A 738 -7.14 -0.50 -27.33
N HIS A 739 -8.28 -1.12 -27.04
CA HIS A 739 -8.65 -2.40 -27.64
C HIS A 739 -9.47 -2.27 -28.93
N ARG A 740 -9.70 -1.05 -29.40
CA ARG A 740 -10.43 -0.79 -30.64
C ARG A 740 -9.44 -0.45 -31.75
N GLN A 741 -9.75 -0.87 -32.96
CA GLN A 741 -8.97 -0.54 -34.17
C GLN A 741 -9.31 0.88 -34.65
N TRP A 742 -9.30 1.84 -33.73
CA TRP A 742 -9.67 3.22 -34.02
C TRP A 742 -8.43 4.09 -33.99
N ALA A 743 -8.29 4.91 -35.01
CA ALA A 743 -7.29 5.95 -34.98
C ALA A 743 -7.94 7.29 -34.66
N VAL A 744 -7.52 7.89 -33.54
CA VAL A 744 -8.04 9.16 -33.08
C VAL A 744 -7.19 10.30 -33.61
N GLU A 745 -7.84 11.25 -34.25
CA GLU A 745 -7.25 12.49 -34.70
C GLU A 745 -7.85 13.66 -33.90
N TRP A 746 -6.98 14.40 -33.22
CA TRP A 746 -7.33 15.59 -32.46
C TRP A 746 -7.18 16.80 -33.36
N ASP A 747 -8.29 17.43 -33.74
CA ASP A 747 -8.25 18.69 -34.48
C ASP A 747 -7.82 19.84 -33.56
N GLU A 748 -7.17 20.86 -34.14
CA GLU A 748 -6.69 22.03 -33.41
C GLU A 748 -7.83 22.77 -32.68
N SER A 749 -9.03 22.82 -33.28
CA SER A 749 -10.22 23.41 -32.65
C SER A 749 -10.62 22.69 -31.36
N ALA A 750 -10.45 21.36 -31.29
CA ALA A 750 -10.76 20.59 -30.09
C ALA A 750 -9.71 20.82 -28.99
N LEU A 751 -8.43 20.92 -29.35
CA LEU A 751 -7.35 21.23 -28.41
C LEU A 751 -7.52 22.63 -27.81
N ALA A 752 -7.79 23.63 -28.66
CA ALA A 752 -8.05 25.00 -28.22
C ALA A 752 -9.29 25.08 -27.31
N PHE A 753 -10.38 24.41 -27.68
CA PHE A 753 -11.61 24.36 -26.87
C PHE A 753 -11.36 23.76 -25.48
N LEU A 754 -10.61 22.64 -25.40
CA LEU A 754 -10.27 22.01 -24.12
C LEU A 754 -9.36 22.88 -23.26
N LEU A 755 -8.42 23.61 -23.87
CA LEU A 755 -7.58 24.58 -23.15
C LEU A 755 -8.40 25.74 -22.62
N ASP A 756 -9.23 26.38 -23.44
CA ASP A 756 -10.03 27.54 -23.00
C ASP A 756 -11.04 27.18 -21.90
N ARG A 757 -11.58 25.94 -21.90
CA ARG A 757 -12.49 25.46 -20.85
C ARG A 757 -11.76 24.86 -19.64
N GLY A 758 -10.51 24.41 -19.82
CA GLY A 758 -9.74 23.64 -18.85
C GLY A 758 -8.58 24.39 -18.20
N PHE A 759 -8.32 25.64 -18.59
CA PHE A 759 -7.23 26.44 -18.08
C PHE A 759 -7.72 27.79 -17.53
N THR A 760 -7.34 28.08 -16.30
CA THR A 760 -7.33 29.44 -15.74
C THR A 760 -5.97 29.68 -15.10
N THR A 761 -5.49 30.94 -15.15
CA THR A 761 -4.21 31.33 -14.53
C THR A 761 -4.16 31.04 -13.03
N ASP A 762 -5.32 30.94 -12.38
CA ASP A 762 -5.43 30.84 -10.93
C ASP A 762 -5.47 29.39 -10.41
N MET A 763 -6.00 28.47 -11.22
CA MET A 763 -6.16 27.05 -10.86
C MET A 763 -5.14 26.13 -11.56
N GLY A 764 -4.31 26.67 -12.45
CA GLY A 764 -3.27 25.92 -13.17
C GLY A 764 -3.87 24.76 -13.97
N ALA A 765 -3.25 23.58 -13.91
CA ALA A 765 -3.65 22.41 -14.66
C ALA A 765 -4.80 21.59 -14.03
N ARG A 766 -5.24 21.90 -12.80
CA ARG A 766 -6.27 21.11 -12.09
C ARG A 766 -7.60 20.99 -12.84
N PRO A 767 -8.15 22.05 -13.47
CA PRO A 767 -9.43 21.95 -14.19
C PRO A 767 -9.34 21.16 -15.51
N LEU A 768 -8.14 20.96 -16.05
CA LEU A 768 -7.94 20.36 -17.37
C LEU A 768 -8.47 18.93 -17.44
N LYS A 769 -8.18 18.09 -16.44
CA LYS A 769 -8.70 16.71 -16.35
C LYS A 769 -10.23 16.68 -16.35
N ARG A 770 -10.86 17.59 -15.60
CA ARG A 770 -12.32 17.73 -15.56
C ARG A 770 -12.89 18.19 -16.90
N ALA A 771 -12.19 19.08 -17.60
CA ALA A 771 -12.60 19.52 -18.94
C ALA A 771 -12.53 18.37 -19.94
N ILE A 772 -11.45 17.59 -19.95
CA ILE A 772 -11.31 16.38 -20.78
C ILE A 772 -12.43 15.37 -20.44
N GLU A 773 -12.69 15.12 -19.17
CA GLU A 773 -13.70 14.17 -18.76
C GLU A 773 -15.12 14.59 -19.16
N ARG A 774 -15.47 15.85 -18.90
CA ARG A 774 -16.80 16.40 -19.17
C ARG A 774 -17.07 16.61 -20.65
N TYR A 775 -16.15 17.24 -21.37
CA TYR A 775 -16.40 17.72 -22.73
C TYR A 775 -15.96 16.73 -23.81
N LEU A 776 -15.03 15.83 -23.52
CA LEU A 776 -14.54 14.86 -24.50
C LEU A 776 -14.96 13.42 -24.16
N LEU A 777 -14.56 12.92 -22.99
CA LEU A 777 -14.74 11.51 -22.65
C LEU A 777 -16.21 11.13 -22.44
N SER A 778 -16.97 11.99 -21.77
CA SER A 778 -18.38 11.70 -21.48
C SER A 778 -19.23 11.62 -22.76
N PRO A 779 -19.14 12.57 -23.72
CA PRO A 779 -19.79 12.41 -25.03
C PRO A 779 -19.33 11.17 -25.78
N LEU A 780 -18.02 10.92 -25.84
CA LEU A 780 -17.46 9.77 -26.56
C LEU A 780 -17.94 8.44 -25.97
N ALA A 781 -17.98 8.32 -24.64
CA ALA A 781 -18.47 7.13 -23.95
C ALA A 781 -19.95 6.88 -24.27
N MET A 782 -20.78 7.92 -24.30
CA MET A 782 -22.20 7.81 -24.68
C MET A 782 -22.36 7.31 -26.12
N THR A 783 -21.59 7.85 -27.07
CA THR A 783 -21.63 7.38 -28.47
C THR A 783 -21.23 5.90 -28.61
N ILE A 784 -20.24 5.46 -27.83
CA ILE A 784 -19.80 4.05 -27.79
C ILE A 784 -20.92 3.15 -27.21
N VAL A 785 -21.49 3.54 -26.07
CA VAL A 785 -22.52 2.74 -25.36
C VAL A 785 -23.80 2.62 -26.17
N HIS A 786 -24.21 3.69 -26.86
CA HIS A 786 -25.39 3.69 -27.72
C HIS A 786 -25.22 2.87 -29.02
N ARG A 787 -24.09 2.16 -29.21
CA ARG A 787 -23.75 1.41 -30.44
C ARG A 787 -23.83 2.24 -31.72
N GLN A 788 -23.63 3.55 -31.59
CA GLN A 788 -23.54 4.47 -32.73
C GLN A 788 -22.12 4.50 -33.32
N ALA A 789 -21.17 3.85 -32.67
CA ALA A 789 -19.81 3.72 -33.14
C ALA A 789 -19.64 2.46 -34.02
N PRO A 790 -19.22 2.59 -35.29
CA PRO A 790 -18.99 1.47 -36.19
C PRO A 790 -17.90 0.51 -35.72
N ALA A 791 -18.02 -0.77 -36.09
CA ALA A 791 -17.05 -1.83 -35.81
C ALA A 791 -15.97 -1.90 -36.90
N GLY A 792 -14.76 -2.35 -36.55
CA GLY A 792 -13.62 -2.48 -37.47
C GLY A 792 -12.66 -1.29 -37.44
N ASP A 793 -11.84 -1.19 -38.49
CA ASP A 793 -10.93 -0.06 -38.72
C ASP A 793 -11.72 1.22 -38.95
N GLN A 794 -11.52 2.23 -38.10
CA GLN A 794 -12.23 3.50 -38.19
C GLN A 794 -11.30 4.69 -37.91
N PHE A 795 -11.55 5.79 -38.60
CA PHE A 795 -11.00 7.09 -38.24
C PHE A 795 -11.96 7.84 -37.33
N LEU A 796 -11.46 8.26 -36.18
CA LEU A 796 -12.19 9.07 -35.22
C LEU A 796 -11.68 10.50 -35.27
N PHE A 797 -12.43 11.39 -35.90
CA PHE A 797 -12.11 12.81 -35.91
C PHE A 797 -12.80 13.49 -34.73
N VAL A 798 -12.00 14.12 -33.87
CA VAL A 798 -12.49 14.89 -32.72
C VAL A 798 -12.25 16.37 -33.00
N ARG A 799 -13.34 17.13 -33.13
CA ARG A 799 -13.33 18.57 -33.47
C ARG A 799 -14.20 19.38 -32.53
N SER A 800 -14.09 20.70 -32.56
CA SER A 800 -15.04 21.58 -31.87
C SER A 800 -15.69 22.58 -32.83
N ASP A 801 -16.99 22.84 -32.63
CA ASP A 801 -17.74 23.92 -33.28
C ASP A 801 -17.69 25.24 -32.49
N GLY A 802 -16.86 25.30 -31.44
CA GLY A 802 -16.77 26.41 -30.49
C GLY A 802 -17.73 26.31 -29.30
N GLN A 803 -18.75 25.45 -29.36
CA GLN A 803 -19.70 25.21 -28.26
C GLN A 803 -19.55 23.83 -27.62
N ARG A 804 -19.27 22.80 -28.42
CA ARG A 804 -19.11 21.41 -27.98
C ARG A 804 -18.00 20.71 -28.76
N ILE A 805 -17.60 19.53 -28.27
CA ILE A 805 -16.76 18.61 -29.02
C ILE A 805 -17.69 17.69 -29.83
N GLU A 806 -17.42 17.60 -31.11
CA GLU A 806 -18.07 16.68 -32.04
C GLU A 806 -17.11 15.56 -32.41
N VAL A 807 -17.66 14.36 -32.56
CA VAL A 807 -16.92 13.14 -32.84
C VAL A 807 -17.53 12.52 -34.11
N GLU A 808 -16.73 12.36 -35.15
CA GLU A 808 -17.14 11.79 -36.44
C GLU A 808 -16.35 10.50 -36.71
N PHE A 809 -17.05 9.43 -37.07
CA PHE A 809 -16.46 8.15 -37.49
C PHE A 809 -16.46 8.06 -39.01
N VAL A 810 -15.31 7.73 -39.59
CA VAL A 810 -15.16 7.54 -41.04
C VAL A 810 -14.57 6.16 -41.31
N ASP A 811 -15.28 5.38 -42.13
CA ASP A 811 -14.82 4.08 -42.64
C ASP A 811 -13.89 4.29 -43.84
N PRO A 812 -12.61 3.86 -43.77
CA PRO A 812 -11.67 4.01 -44.87
C PRO A 812 -11.98 3.14 -46.10
N ASP A 813 -12.77 2.07 -45.95
CA ASP A 813 -13.05 1.09 -47.01
C ASP A 813 -14.49 1.19 -47.55
N ALA A 814 -15.26 2.21 -47.15
CA ALA A 814 -16.60 2.45 -47.66
C ALA A 814 -16.61 2.71 -49.18
N HIS A 815 -17.23 1.82 -49.95
CA HIS A 815 -17.57 2.06 -51.35
C HIS A 815 -18.74 3.05 -51.44
N ALA A 816 -18.65 4.02 -52.37
CA ALA A 816 -19.63 5.08 -52.52
C ALA A 816 -20.99 4.55 -53.05
N GLU A 817 -21.89 4.17 -52.15
CA GLU A 817 -23.33 4.13 -52.44
C GLU A 817 -23.94 5.50 -52.07
N GLY A 818 -23.77 6.47 -52.98
CA GLY A 818 -24.44 7.77 -52.94
C GLY A 818 -25.08 8.07 -54.30
N PRO A 819 -26.18 8.86 -54.34
CA PRO A 819 -26.99 9.05 -55.55
C PRO A 819 -26.15 9.59 -56.71
N GLY A 820 -26.34 8.99 -57.88
CA GLY A 820 -25.52 9.18 -59.08
C GLY A 820 -25.17 10.64 -59.38
N TYR A 821 -23.89 10.97 -59.19
CA TYR A 821 -23.30 12.17 -59.75
C TYR A 821 -22.83 11.87 -61.17
N GLU A 822 -23.32 12.65 -62.15
CA GLU A 822 -22.88 12.57 -63.54
C GLU A 822 -21.35 12.67 -63.61
N THR A 823 -20.74 11.71 -64.30
CA THR A 823 -19.30 11.67 -64.55
C THR A 823 -18.90 12.93 -65.35
N PRO A 824 -17.96 13.77 -64.87
CA PRO A 824 -17.42 14.84 -65.69
C PRO A 824 -16.73 14.24 -66.92
N ALA A 825 -16.90 14.86 -68.08
CA ALA A 825 -16.31 14.43 -69.34
C ALA A 825 -14.79 14.20 -69.22
N ALA A 826 -14.31 13.11 -69.82
CA ALA A 826 -12.90 12.75 -69.89
C ALA A 826 -12.06 13.90 -70.48
N GLY A 827 -11.32 14.60 -69.61
CA GLY A 827 -10.50 15.76 -69.98
C GLY A 827 -10.41 16.86 -68.92
N SER A 828 -10.84 16.64 -67.67
CA SER A 828 -10.70 17.64 -66.60
C SER A 828 -9.23 17.84 -66.21
N ASP A 829 -8.83 19.11 -66.10
CA ASP A 829 -7.55 19.55 -65.57
C ASP A 829 -7.32 18.90 -64.18
N LEU A 830 -6.38 17.96 -64.06
CA LEU A 830 -6.04 17.26 -62.81
C LEU A 830 -5.30 18.21 -61.86
N ARG A 831 -6.04 19.16 -61.29
CA ARG A 831 -5.58 20.19 -60.35
C ARG A 831 -6.36 20.06 -59.05
N LEU A 832 -5.79 20.62 -57.97
CA LEU A 832 -6.38 20.49 -56.63
C LEU A 832 -7.83 20.97 -56.52
N GLY A 833 -8.17 22.09 -57.16
CA GLY A 833 -9.52 22.66 -57.10
C GLY A 833 -10.59 21.70 -57.65
N PRO A 834 -10.49 21.23 -58.91
CA PRO A 834 -11.41 20.23 -59.46
C PRO A 834 -11.53 18.93 -58.64
N ILE A 835 -10.44 18.46 -58.02
CA ILE A 835 -10.47 17.24 -57.19
C ILE A 835 -11.18 17.49 -55.86
N ALA A 836 -10.99 18.67 -55.25
CA ALA A 836 -11.74 19.10 -54.06
C ALA A 836 -13.24 19.28 -54.33
N LEU A 837 -13.63 19.50 -55.60
CA LEU A 837 -15.01 19.72 -56.02
C LEU A 837 -15.75 18.43 -56.36
N ASP A 838 -15.23 17.69 -57.34
CA ASP A 838 -15.91 16.56 -57.97
C ASP A 838 -15.00 15.30 -57.97
N GLY A 839 -14.10 15.19 -56.99
CA GLY A 839 -13.18 14.05 -56.85
C GLY A 839 -13.93 12.71 -56.76
N THR A 840 -13.49 11.74 -57.57
CA THR A 840 -14.21 10.46 -57.76
C THR A 840 -13.52 9.27 -57.12
N GLY A 841 -12.38 9.47 -56.45
CA GLY A 841 -11.61 8.39 -55.82
C GLY A 841 -10.66 7.69 -56.78
N ARG A 842 -10.29 8.32 -57.91
CA ARG A 842 -9.43 7.71 -58.92
C ARG A 842 -7.97 7.66 -58.46
N PRO A 843 -7.19 6.62 -58.82
CA PRO A 843 -5.77 6.56 -58.51
C PRO A 843 -4.95 7.73 -59.07
N GLU A 844 -5.40 8.36 -60.16
CA GLU A 844 -4.79 9.57 -60.72
C GLU A 844 -4.97 10.80 -59.81
N GLU A 845 -6.13 10.93 -59.17
CA GLU A 845 -6.42 12.02 -58.22
C GLU A 845 -5.53 11.86 -56.98
N VAL A 846 -5.44 10.65 -56.41
CA VAL A 846 -4.58 10.37 -55.25
C VAL A 846 -3.10 10.68 -55.54
N ARG A 847 -2.59 10.35 -56.74
CA ARG A 847 -1.23 10.69 -57.16
C ARG A 847 -0.99 12.21 -57.27
N VAL A 848 -2.00 12.98 -57.65
CA VAL A 848 -1.91 14.46 -57.65
C VAL A 848 -1.86 14.99 -56.22
N LEU A 849 -2.68 14.46 -55.32
CA LEU A 849 -2.69 14.83 -53.91
C LEU A 849 -1.37 14.49 -53.22
N GLY A 850 -0.80 13.31 -53.50
CA GLY A 850 0.52 12.90 -53.01
C GLY A 850 1.63 13.85 -53.44
N ARG A 851 1.68 14.25 -54.71
CA ARG A 851 2.67 15.24 -55.18
C ARG A 851 2.56 16.58 -54.45
N VAL A 852 1.36 17.11 -54.28
CA VAL A 852 1.17 18.40 -53.59
C VAL A 852 1.51 18.29 -52.10
N LEU A 853 1.20 17.16 -51.47
CA LEU A 853 1.61 16.89 -50.11
C LEU A 853 3.14 16.83 -49.99
N ASP A 854 3.83 16.16 -50.91
CA ASP A 854 5.30 16.06 -50.90
C ASP A 854 5.96 17.43 -51.12
N GLU A 855 5.40 18.27 -51.99
CA GLU A 855 5.84 19.67 -52.17
C GLU A 855 5.69 20.47 -50.87
N LEU A 856 4.57 20.34 -50.16
CA LEU A 856 4.33 21.01 -48.88
C LEU A 856 5.23 20.50 -47.77
N ARG A 857 5.43 19.18 -47.67
CA ARG A 857 6.36 18.57 -46.71
C ARG A 857 7.78 19.07 -46.93
N SER A 858 8.24 19.05 -48.18
CA SER A 858 9.57 19.53 -48.54
C SER A 858 9.77 21.00 -48.18
N ALA A 859 8.73 21.83 -48.30
CA ALA A 859 8.80 23.24 -47.94
C ALA A 859 8.85 23.50 -46.43
N VAL A 860 8.14 22.68 -45.65
CA VAL A 860 8.13 22.76 -44.18
C VAL A 860 9.40 22.15 -43.55
N ASP A 861 9.97 21.13 -44.18
CA ASP A 861 11.23 20.51 -43.76
C ASP A 861 12.48 21.28 -44.21
N ASP A 862 12.33 22.33 -45.03
CA ASP A 862 13.44 23.16 -45.50
C ASP A 862 14.24 23.76 -44.31
N PRO A 863 15.58 23.65 -44.29
CA PRO A 863 16.41 24.31 -43.27
C PRO A 863 16.14 25.81 -43.11
N GLN A 864 15.77 26.51 -44.19
CA GLN A 864 15.39 27.93 -44.13
C GLN A 864 14.08 28.15 -43.37
N TRP A 865 13.13 27.21 -43.44
CA TRP A 865 11.90 27.24 -42.67
C TRP A 865 12.19 27.14 -41.17
N ARG A 866 13.02 26.17 -40.78
CA ARG A 866 13.43 25.99 -39.37
C ARG A 866 14.20 27.20 -38.84
N ALA A 867 15.09 27.77 -39.64
CA ALA A 867 15.83 28.97 -39.29
C ALA A 867 14.91 30.19 -39.13
N ALA A 868 13.94 30.38 -40.02
CA ALA A 868 12.96 31.47 -39.92
C ALA A 868 12.07 31.34 -38.68
N LYS A 869 11.68 30.11 -38.31
CA LYS A 869 10.93 29.83 -37.08
C LYS A 869 11.76 30.11 -35.83
N ALA A 870 13.00 29.64 -35.81
CA ALA A 870 13.94 29.89 -34.71
C ALA A 870 14.18 31.40 -34.53
N ALA A 871 14.39 32.14 -35.62
CA ALA A 871 14.55 33.59 -35.57
C ALA A 871 13.29 34.30 -35.05
N ALA A 872 12.09 33.83 -35.42
CA ALA A 872 10.84 34.38 -34.88
C ALA A 872 10.69 34.12 -33.37
N LEU A 873 11.13 32.95 -32.87
CA LEU A 873 11.13 32.62 -31.44
C LEU A 873 12.23 33.37 -30.67
N GLU A 874 13.39 33.56 -31.27
CA GLU A 874 14.51 34.32 -30.70
C GLU A 874 14.15 35.81 -30.57
N ALA A 875 13.48 36.38 -31.58
CA ALA A 875 12.94 37.73 -31.51
C ALA A 875 11.98 37.93 -30.31
N MET A 876 11.25 36.89 -29.88
CA MET A 876 10.39 36.96 -28.68
C MET A 876 11.19 37.04 -27.37
N SER A 877 12.47 36.68 -27.40
CA SER A 877 13.39 36.74 -26.28
C SER A 877 14.11 38.08 -26.18
N GLU A 878 13.92 38.98 -27.15
CA GLU A 878 14.49 40.33 -27.10
C GLU A 878 13.83 41.17 -25.98
N PRO A 879 14.60 41.95 -25.21
CA PRO A 879 14.11 42.66 -24.01
C PRO A 879 12.92 43.61 -24.24
N ASP A 880 12.81 44.20 -25.43
CA ASP A 880 11.77 45.18 -25.79
C ASP A 880 10.66 44.64 -26.69
N PHE A 881 10.73 43.37 -27.10
CA PHE A 881 9.80 42.77 -28.06
C PHE A 881 8.32 42.96 -27.67
N TRP A 882 7.98 42.79 -26.40
CA TRP A 882 6.59 42.90 -25.94
C TRP A 882 6.01 44.31 -26.01
N ASN A 883 6.85 45.32 -26.24
CA ASN A 883 6.45 46.72 -26.42
C ASN A 883 6.51 47.17 -27.88
N THR A 884 7.05 46.36 -28.79
CA THR A 884 7.10 46.72 -30.21
C THR A 884 5.73 46.52 -30.88
N PRO A 885 5.39 47.37 -31.87
CA PRO A 885 4.22 47.15 -32.73
C PRO A 885 4.34 45.87 -33.56
N GLU A 886 5.56 45.44 -33.92
CA GLU A 886 5.80 44.26 -34.76
C GLU A 886 5.61 42.91 -34.03
N ARG A 887 5.43 42.90 -32.70
CA ARG A 887 5.28 41.69 -31.90
C ARG A 887 4.15 40.79 -32.39
N PHE A 888 3.03 41.38 -32.79
CA PHE A 888 1.85 40.66 -33.25
C PHE A 888 2.13 39.96 -34.57
N ALA A 889 2.82 40.63 -35.50
CA ALA A 889 3.24 40.03 -36.76
C ALA A 889 4.20 38.85 -36.54
N THR A 890 5.11 38.97 -35.57
CA THR A 890 6.08 37.92 -35.23
C THR A 890 5.43 36.72 -34.54
N LEU A 891 4.52 36.96 -33.58
CA LEU A 891 3.73 35.91 -32.91
C LEU A 891 2.83 35.19 -33.90
N CYS A 892 2.07 35.93 -34.72
CA CYS A 892 1.21 35.34 -35.75
C CYS A 892 2.03 34.55 -36.77
N ARG A 893 3.24 35.00 -37.13
CA ARG A 893 4.12 34.26 -38.05
C ARG A 893 4.54 32.91 -37.46
N ALA A 894 5.00 32.89 -36.21
CA ALA A 894 5.39 31.65 -35.54
C ALA A 894 4.19 30.69 -35.37
N GLU A 895 3.05 31.21 -34.95
CA GLU A 895 1.81 30.44 -34.81
C GLU A 895 1.34 29.87 -36.15
N ASN A 896 1.37 30.66 -37.23
CA ASN A 896 1.01 30.21 -38.57
C ASN A 896 1.97 29.13 -39.08
N MET A 897 3.26 29.21 -38.75
CA MET A 897 4.24 28.16 -39.08
C MET A 897 3.93 26.84 -38.37
N ASP A 898 3.63 26.88 -37.06
CA ASP A 898 3.21 25.71 -36.28
C ASP A 898 1.92 25.08 -36.82
N ARG A 899 0.93 25.92 -37.16
CA ARG A 899 -0.33 25.48 -37.75
C ARG A 899 -0.11 24.80 -39.10
N LEU A 900 0.77 25.33 -39.96
CA LEU A 900 1.09 24.73 -41.25
C LEU A 900 1.80 23.38 -41.09
N GLU A 901 2.80 23.30 -40.21
CA GLU A 901 3.52 22.06 -39.88
C GLU A 901 2.56 20.95 -39.46
N THR A 902 1.69 21.26 -38.49
CA THR A 902 0.70 20.33 -37.96
C THR A 902 -0.29 19.91 -39.06
N GLY A 903 -0.78 20.86 -39.85
CA GLY A 903 -1.73 20.60 -40.94
C GLY A 903 -1.15 19.69 -42.03
N VAL A 904 0.12 19.88 -42.38
CA VAL A 904 0.84 19.04 -43.35
C VAL A 904 1.07 17.63 -42.81
N GLU A 905 1.42 17.49 -41.53
CA GLU A 905 1.57 16.17 -40.90
C GLU A 905 0.24 15.41 -40.86
N THR A 906 -0.86 16.09 -40.52
CA THR A 906 -2.21 15.53 -40.57
C THR A 906 -2.55 15.05 -41.99
N ALA A 907 -2.34 15.89 -43.01
CA ALA A 907 -2.56 15.52 -44.41
C ALA A 907 -1.69 14.32 -44.82
N ALA A 908 -0.46 14.20 -44.31
CA ALA A 908 0.42 13.07 -44.55
C ALA A 908 -0.08 11.76 -43.94
N ARG A 909 -0.64 11.81 -42.73
CA ARG A 909 -1.25 10.64 -42.08
C ARG A 909 -2.49 10.16 -42.84
N LEU A 910 -3.33 11.10 -43.30
CA LEU A 910 -4.50 10.80 -44.14
C LEU A 910 -4.09 10.17 -45.49
N HIS A 911 -3.09 10.74 -46.16
CA HIS A 911 -2.57 10.19 -47.42
C HIS A 911 -1.93 8.80 -47.25
N THR A 912 -1.12 8.59 -46.21
CA THR A 912 -0.43 7.30 -45.96
C THR A 912 -1.43 6.16 -45.75
N ARG A 913 -2.57 6.44 -45.11
CA ARG A 913 -3.60 5.44 -44.83
C ARG A 913 -4.65 5.26 -45.92
N LEU A 914 -4.75 6.17 -46.90
CA LEU A 914 -5.48 5.90 -48.15
C LEU A 914 -4.90 4.68 -48.89
N GLY A 915 -3.64 4.30 -48.61
CA GLY A 915 -3.01 3.07 -49.07
C GLY A 915 -2.19 3.24 -50.36
N GLY A 916 -1.06 2.52 -50.43
CA GLY A 916 -0.07 2.59 -51.51
C GLY A 916 -0.53 2.00 -52.85
N ASP A 917 0.28 2.28 -53.88
CA ASP A 917 0.07 1.93 -55.30
C ASP A 917 -0.56 0.54 -55.48
N GLY A 918 -1.82 0.49 -55.95
CA GLY A 918 -2.47 -0.78 -56.35
C GLY A 918 -3.98 -0.91 -56.13
N ARG A 919 -4.65 0.00 -55.40
CA ARG A 919 -6.12 -0.07 -55.24
C ARG A 919 -6.86 0.42 -56.51
N PRO A 920 -7.94 -0.27 -56.95
CA PRO A 920 -8.69 0.12 -58.14
C PRO A 920 -9.53 1.39 -57.97
N SER A 921 -9.90 1.74 -56.73
CA SER A 921 -10.66 2.94 -56.37
C SER A 921 -10.45 3.25 -54.88
N TYR A 922 -10.55 4.52 -54.50
CA TYR A 922 -10.41 5.03 -53.14
C TYR A 922 -11.72 5.71 -52.71
N SER A 923 -11.92 5.92 -51.41
CA SER A 923 -13.10 6.65 -50.91
C SER A 923 -13.14 8.07 -51.50
N ALA A 924 -14.17 8.35 -52.31
CA ALA A 924 -14.35 9.65 -52.95
C ALA A 924 -14.46 10.79 -51.93
N ASP A 925 -15.13 10.55 -50.79
CA ASP A 925 -15.25 11.54 -49.73
C ASP A 925 -13.91 11.83 -49.07
N LEU A 926 -13.08 10.81 -48.85
CA LEU A 926 -11.76 10.98 -48.24
C LEU A 926 -10.77 11.66 -49.21
N VAL A 927 -10.82 11.32 -50.51
CA VAL A 927 -10.06 12.01 -51.57
C VAL A 927 -10.45 13.48 -51.67
N ARG A 928 -11.75 13.79 -51.65
CA ARG A 928 -12.25 15.16 -51.69
C ARG A 928 -11.82 15.96 -50.46
N ARG A 929 -11.94 15.38 -49.25
CA ARG A 929 -11.50 16.01 -47.99
C ARG A 929 -9.99 16.27 -47.97
N LEU A 930 -9.18 15.31 -48.42
CA LEU A 930 -7.72 15.49 -48.51
C LEU A 930 -7.38 16.59 -49.53
N ALA A 931 -8.08 16.65 -50.66
CA ALA A 931 -7.91 17.70 -51.66
C ALA A 931 -8.29 19.09 -51.12
N GLU A 932 -9.41 19.21 -50.42
CA GLU A 932 -9.84 20.45 -49.73
C GLU A 932 -8.78 20.91 -48.71
N GLN A 933 -8.28 19.99 -47.88
CA GLN A 933 -7.25 20.30 -46.88
C GLN A 933 -5.93 20.74 -47.54
N LEU A 934 -5.44 20.01 -48.54
CA LEU A 934 -4.22 20.38 -49.27
C LEU A 934 -4.37 21.71 -50.01
N HIS A 935 -5.58 22.07 -50.48
CA HIS A 935 -5.83 23.33 -51.17
C HIS A 935 -5.59 24.52 -50.25
N VAL A 936 -6.14 24.40 -49.05
CA VAL A 936 -6.06 25.41 -48.00
C VAL A 936 -4.63 25.52 -47.45
N LEU A 937 -3.93 24.38 -47.25
CA LEU A 937 -2.52 24.37 -46.84
C LEU A 937 -1.59 24.97 -47.89
N ALA A 938 -1.82 24.69 -49.19
CA ALA A 938 -1.06 25.29 -50.27
C ALA A 938 -1.21 26.81 -50.34
N ALA A 939 -2.43 27.32 -50.15
CA ALA A 939 -2.68 28.76 -50.06
C ALA A 939 -1.98 29.37 -48.82
N ALA A 940 -2.02 28.70 -47.67
CA ALA A 940 -1.41 29.16 -46.42
C ALA A 940 0.11 29.22 -46.48
N HIS A 941 0.73 28.21 -47.08
CA HIS A 941 2.15 28.21 -47.37
C HIS A 941 2.54 29.42 -48.24
N GLY A 942 1.76 29.70 -49.31
CA GLY A 942 1.95 30.87 -50.17
C GLY A 942 1.82 32.21 -49.44
N ALA A 943 0.78 32.36 -48.61
CA ALA A 943 0.53 33.55 -47.81
C ALA A 943 1.69 33.85 -46.85
N LEU A 944 2.18 32.80 -46.18
CA LEU A 944 3.28 32.92 -45.24
C LEU A 944 4.59 33.27 -45.93
N ARG A 945 4.90 32.68 -47.10
CA ARG A 945 6.06 33.08 -47.92
C ARG A 945 6.00 34.55 -48.36
N ALA A 946 4.80 35.07 -48.59
CA ALA A 946 4.57 36.46 -48.95
C ALA A 946 4.52 37.42 -47.74
N GLY A 947 4.64 36.91 -46.51
CA GLY A 947 4.54 37.71 -45.28
C GLY A 947 3.16 38.32 -45.04
N ARG A 948 2.09 37.71 -45.59
CA ARG A 948 0.72 38.23 -45.49
C ARG A 948 -0.02 37.60 -44.30
N SER A 949 -0.98 38.35 -43.74
CA SER A 949 -1.88 37.84 -42.71
C SER A 949 -2.75 36.72 -43.28
N TRP A 950 -3.07 35.73 -42.45
CA TRP A 950 -4.04 34.69 -42.79
C TRP A 950 -5.47 35.13 -42.50
N GLU A 951 -5.63 36.09 -41.59
CA GLU A 951 -6.90 36.54 -41.05
C GLU A 951 -7.57 37.61 -41.94
N ALA A 952 -8.88 37.49 -42.16
CA ALA A 952 -9.63 38.35 -43.08
C ALA A 952 -10.82 39.02 -42.43
N LEU A 953 -11.03 40.30 -42.72
CA LEU A 953 -12.30 40.99 -42.53
C LEU A 953 -13.04 41.05 -43.85
N LEU A 954 -14.33 40.74 -43.84
CA LEU A 954 -15.20 40.80 -45.01
C LEU A 954 -16.44 41.65 -44.70
N ARG A 955 -16.73 42.63 -45.57
CA ARG A 955 -17.93 43.47 -45.50
C ARG A 955 -18.73 43.36 -46.79
N VAL A 956 -20.05 43.22 -46.66
CA VAL A 956 -20.99 43.22 -47.78
C VAL A 956 -21.86 44.48 -47.67
N ASP A 957 -21.67 45.41 -48.60
CA ASP A 957 -22.36 46.71 -48.66
C ASP A 957 -23.34 46.77 -49.84
N ILE A 958 -24.48 47.41 -49.62
CA ILE A 958 -25.41 47.80 -50.69
C ILE A 958 -24.90 49.11 -51.28
N ASP A 959 -24.72 49.18 -52.60
CA ASP A 959 -24.29 50.42 -53.26
C ASP A 959 -25.49 51.37 -53.42
N SER A 960 -25.54 52.44 -52.62
CA SER A 960 -26.62 53.43 -52.62
C SER A 960 -26.56 54.45 -53.76
N THR A 961 -25.51 54.40 -54.59
CA THR A 961 -25.31 55.34 -55.72
C THR A 961 -25.99 54.92 -57.02
N ALA A 962 -26.49 53.69 -57.10
CA ALA A 962 -27.31 53.22 -58.20
C ALA A 962 -28.79 53.44 -57.85
N GLY A 963 -29.57 54.05 -58.74
CA GLY A 963 -31.03 54.25 -58.59
C GLY A 963 -31.83 52.93 -58.67
N ASP A 964 -31.34 51.88 -58.02
CA ASP A 964 -31.90 50.53 -58.00
C ASP A 964 -32.97 50.38 -56.89
N ASP A 965 -33.94 49.50 -57.11
CA ASP A 965 -34.98 49.16 -56.13
C ASP A 965 -34.34 48.56 -54.84
N PRO A 966 -34.52 49.17 -53.66
CA PRO A 966 -33.77 48.82 -52.45
C PRO A 966 -34.10 47.42 -51.89
N ALA A 967 -35.28 46.87 -52.18
CA ALA A 967 -35.67 45.54 -51.69
C ALA A 967 -34.93 44.37 -52.38
N PRO A 968 -34.91 44.26 -53.73
CA PRO A 968 -34.21 43.18 -54.43
C PRO A 968 -32.69 43.25 -54.25
N THR A 969 -32.07 44.44 -54.19
CA THR A 969 -30.63 44.59 -53.92
C THR A 969 -30.27 44.09 -52.52
N ARG A 970 -31.12 44.34 -51.52
CA ARG A 970 -30.95 43.81 -50.15
C ARG A 970 -31.05 42.28 -50.10
N ALA A 971 -32.00 41.68 -50.83
CA ALA A 971 -32.11 40.23 -50.94
C ALA A 971 -30.87 39.60 -51.59
N PHE A 972 -30.29 40.26 -52.60
CA PHE A 972 -29.05 39.81 -53.22
C PHE A 972 -27.84 39.91 -52.26
N ALA A 973 -27.74 40.99 -51.47
CA ALA A 973 -26.71 41.13 -50.43
C ALA A 973 -26.83 40.03 -49.36
N GLN A 974 -28.05 39.71 -48.91
CA GLN A 974 -28.30 38.62 -47.95
C GLN A 974 -27.92 37.25 -48.54
N ARG A 975 -28.19 37.02 -49.82
CA ARG A 975 -27.78 35.79 -50.51
C ARG A 975 -26.25 35.65 -50.54
N LEU A 976 -25.52 36.71 -50.88
CA LEU A 976 -24.05 36.71 -50.84
C LEU A 976 -23.51 36.48 -49.42
N THR A 977 -24.12 37.10 -48.41
CA THR A 977 -23.81 36.86 -47.00
C THR A 977 -23.95 35.38 -46.61
N ALA A 978 -25.05 34.74 -46.99
CA ALA A 978 -25.27 33.33 -46.71
C ALA A 978 -24.22 32.44 -47.40
N MET A 979 -23.82 32.80 -48.62
CA MET A 979 -22.78 32.07 -49.37
C MET A 979 -21.41 32.17 -48.69
N TYR A 980 -20.99 33.35 -48.22
CA TYR A 980 -19.72 33.50 -47.49
C TYR A 980 -19.70 32.76 -46.15
N ARG A 981 -20.82 32.72 -45.42
CA ARG A 981 -20.94 31.91 -44.20
C ARG A 981 -20.84 30.42 -44.48
N ALA A 982 -21.52 29.95 -45.53
CA ALA A 982 -21.44 28.55 -45.95
C ALA A 982 -20.01 28.17 -46.37
N TRP A 983 -19.36 29.04 -47.15
CA TRP A 983 -17.97 28.88 -47.58
C TRP A 983 -17.00 28.70 -46.41
N ALA A 984 -17.05 29.60 -45.42
CA ALA A 984 -16.17 29.53 -44.25
C ALA A 984 -16.41 28.24 -43.45
N LYS A 985 -17.69 27.87 -43.27
CA LYS A 985 -18.09 26.64 -42.57
C LYS A 985 -17.57 25.39 -43.26
N GLN A 986 -17.70 25.30 -44.59
CA GLN A 986 -17.28 24.13 -45.37
C GLN A 986 -15.77 23.93 -45.36
N ARG A 987 -15.00 25.03 -45.30
CA ARG A 987 -13.53 25.01 -45.24
C ARG A 987 -12.97 24.97 -43.82
N ARG A 988 -13.81 24.74 -42.81
CA ARG A 988 -13.41 24.62 -41.41
C ARG A 988 -12.68 25.87 -40.89
N MET A 989 -13.10 27.04 -41.35
CA MET A 989 -12.60 28.35 -40.91
C MET A 989 -13.53 28.93 -39.82
N ALA A 990 -12.96 29.61 -38.84
CA ALA A 990 -13.73 30.29 -37.80
C ALA A 990 -14.25 31.63 -38.34
N ALA A 991 -15.57 31.77 -38.48
CA ALA A 991 -16.20 33.00 -38.93
C ALA A 991 -16.99 33.65 -37.78
N THR A 992 -16.49 34.78 -37.29
CA THR A 992 -17.15 35.57 -36.25
C THR A 992 -17.93 36.71 -36.90
N VAL A 993 -19.21 36.81 -36.54
CA VAL A 993 -20.06 37.90 -37.01
C VAL A 993 -19.84 39.11 -36.10
N LEU A 994 -19.24 40.16 -36.65
CA LEU A 994 -19.01 41.41 -35.92
C LEU A 994 -20.24 42.33 -35.96
N GLN A 995 -21.02 42.23 -37.04
CA GLN A 995 -22.27 42.96 -37.22
C GLN A 995 -23.20 42.25 -38.20
N GLU A 996 -24.48 42.10 -37.84
CA GLU A 996 -25.57 41.81 -38.78
C GLU A 996 -26.32 43.12 -39.11
N GLY A 997 -26.75 43.29 -40.35
CA GLY A 997 -27.35 44.54 -40.80
C GLY A 997 -28.82 44.72 -40.38
N ASP A 998 -29.12 45.80 -39.64
CA ASP A 998 -30.47 46.19 -39.20
C ASP A 998 -31.26 46.99 -40.27
N GLY A 999 -30.90 46.86 -41.55
CA GLY A 999 -31.61 47.45 -42.69
C GLY A 999 -31.18 48.85 -43.13
N ILE A 1000 -30.39 49.59 -42.33
CA ILE A 1000 -29.86 50.94 -42.65
C ILE A 1000 -28.32 50.92 -42.89
N GLY A 1001 -27.61 49.96 -42.30
CA GLY A 1001 -26.14 49.83 -42.37
C GLY A 1001 -25.64 48.69 -43.28
N PRO A 1002 -24.33 48.35 -43.22
CA PRO A 1002 -23.75 47.23 -43.97
C PRO A 1002 -24.53 45.94 -43.70
N ALA A 1003 -24.73 45.12 -44.74
CA ALA A 1003 -25.55 43.92 -44.65
C ALA A 1003 -24.91 42.86 -43.75
N LEU A 1004 -23.57 42.82 -43.69
CA LEU A 1004 -22.80 41.90 -42.87
C LEU A 1004 -21.35 42.38 -42.72
N VAL A 1005 -20.79 42.24 -41.51
CA VAL A 1005 -19.34 42.27 -41.27
C VAL A 1005 -18.90 40.96 -40.60
N LEU A 1006 -17.98 40.24 -41.24
CA LEU A 1006 -17.38 39.00 -40.76
C LEU A 1006 -15.89 39.18 -40.48
N ALA A 1007 -15.41 38.64 -39.38
CA ALA A 1007 -14.01 38.28 -39.19
C ALA A 1007 -13.87 36.78 -39.47
N VAL A 1008 -13.00 36.40 -40.40
CA VAL A 1008 -12.74 35.03 -40.80
C VAL A 1008 -11.29 34.67 -40.48
N SER A 1009 -11.14 33.69 -39.60
CA SER A 1009 -9.88 33.11 -39.18
C SER A 1009 -9.71 31.72 -39.75
N GLY A 1010 -8.54 31.44 -40.31
CA GLY A 1010 -8.22 30.15 -40.89
C GLY A 1010 -7.05 30.25 -41.88
N PHE A 1011 -6.51 29.10 -42.25
CA PHE A 1011 -5.43 28.97 -43.23
C PHE A 1011 -5.69 29.80 -44.50
N ALA A 1012 -4.93 30.89 -44.66
CA ALA A 1012 -5.00 31.80 -45.81
C ALA A 1012 -6.38 32.42 -46.10
N ALA A 1013 -7.25 32.62 -45.09
CA ALA A 1013 -8.58 33.18 -45.31
C ALA A 1013 -8.52 34.51 -46.09
N LEU A 1014 -7.55 35.37 -45.79
CA LEU A 1014 -7.32 36.63 -46.51
C LEU A 1014 -7.01 36.39 -47.99
N ASP A 1015 -6.02 35.56 -48.32
CA ASP A 1015 -5.60 35.33 -49.70
C ASP A 1015 -6.68 34.64 -50.54
N ILE A 1016 -7.53 33.82 -49.91
CA ILE A 1016 -8.64 33.16 -50.60
C ILE A 1016 -9.78 34.15 -50.87
N LEU A 1017 -10.05 35.07 -49.95
CA LEU A 1017 -11.14 36.05 -50.05
C LEU A 1017 -10.75 37.34 -50.79
N LEU A 1018 -9.47 37.73 -50.82
CA LEU A 1018 -9.03 38.99 -51.44
C LEU A 1018 -9.46 39.14 -52.91
N PRO A 1019 -9.48 38.09 -53.75
CA PRO A 1019 -10.00 38.16 -55.12
C PRO A 1019 -11.49 38.47 -55.22
N GLU A 1020 -12.24 38.37 -54.12
CA GLU A 1020 -13.66 38.72 -54.03
C GLU A 1020 -13.90 40.20 -53.76
N ALA A 1021 -12.85 40.99 -53.47
CA ALA A 1021 -13.00 42.42 -53.22
C ALA A 1021 -13.37 43.18 -54.50
N GLY A 1022 -14.58 43.77 -54.52
CA GLY A 1022 -15.08 44.62 -55.61
C GLY A 1022 -16.58 44.49 -55.83
N MET A 1023 -17.05 44.77 -57.05
CA MET A 1023 -18.48 44.84 -57.36
C MET A 1023 -19.05 43.49 -57.80
N HIS A 1024 -20.06 43.01 -57.09
CA HIS A 1024 -20.86 41.84 -57.46
C HIS A 1024 -22.18 42.31 -58.06
N GLN A 1025 -22.51 41.80 -59.25
CA GLN A 1025 -23.66 42.26 -60.01
C GLN A 1025 -24.64 41.11 -60.26
N PHE A 1026 -25.92 41.30 -59.93
CA PHE A 1026 -26.98 40.35 -60.24
C PHE A 1026 -27.88 40.92 -61.34
N GLU A 1027 -28.05 40.19 -62.44
CA GLU A 1027 -28.88 40.59 -63.57
C GLU A 1027 -30.25 39.90 -63.51
N LEU A 1028 -31.27 40.65 -63.11
CA LEU A 1028 -32.66 40.23 -63.13
C LEU A 1028 -33.29 40.57 -64.49
N THR A 1029 -33.80 39.57 -65.20
CA THR A 1029 -34.55 39.80 -66.44
C THR A 1029 -36.04 39.91 -66.11
N ARG A 1030 -36.62 41.11 -66.27
CA ARG A 1030 -38.08 41.34 -66.16
C ARG A 1030 -38.62 41.73 -67.54
N GLY A 1031 -39.15 40.77 -68.30
CA GLY A 1031 -39.64 41.02 -69.66
C GLY A 1031 -38.51 41.32 -70.65
N ARG A 1032 -38.52 42.51 -71.28
CA ARG A 1032 -37.45 42.99 -72.20
C ARG A 1032 -36.37 43.84 -71.52
N GLU A 1033 -36.52 44.15 -70.24
CA GLU A 1033 -35.56 44.97 -69.48
C GLU A 1033 -34.73 44.12 -68.52
N THR A 1034 -33.43 44.41 -68.45
CA THR A 1034 -32.49 43.78 -67.51
C THR A 1034 -32.16 44.77 -66.40
N VAL A 1035 -32.65 44.49 -65.20
CA VAL A 1035 -32.30 45.25 -63.98
C VAL A 1035 -31.01 44.69 -63.41
N ARG A 1036 -30.06 45.56 -63.05
CA ARG A 1036 -28.73 45.17 -62.58
C ARG A 1036 -28.54 45.57 -61.13
N LEU A 1037 -28.75 44.65 -60.21
CA LEU A 1037 -28.50 44.88 -58.78
C LEU A 1037 -27.00 44.85 -58.50
N ARG A 1038 -26.52 45.78 -57.68
CA ARG A 1038 -25.10 45.92 -57.35
C ARG A 1038 -24.86 45.83 -55.85
N VAL A 1039 -23.96 44.93 -55.47
CA VAL A 1039 -23.51 44.73 -54.09
C VAL A 1039 -21.99 44.81 -54.08
N ARG A 1040 -21.43 45.60 -53.16
CA ARG A 1040 -20.00 45.77 -53.02
C ARG A 1040 -19.48 44.87 -51.90
N VAL A 1041 -18.43 44.10 -52.20
CA VAL A 1041 -17.72 43.28 -51.22
C VAL A 1041 -16.36 43.91 -50.96
N THR A 1042 -16.04 44.14 -49.69
CA THR A 1042 -14.74 44.67 -49.26
C THR A 1042 -14.06 43.63 -48.40
N VAL A 1043 -12.79 43.37 -48.67
CA VAL A 1043 -11.97 42.41 -47.91
C VAL A 1043 -10.71 43.13 -47.43
N ALA A 1044 -10.38 42.99 -46.15
CA ALA A 1044 -9.21 43.58 -45.52
C ALA A 1044 -8.49 42.55 -44.64
N ALA A 1045 -7.23 42.79 -44.30
CA ALA A 1045 -6.56 41.96 -43.30
C ALA A 1045 -7.16 42.23 -41.91
N ASP A 1046 -7.47 41.19 -41.15
CA ASP A 1046 -7.83 41.36 -39.74
C ASP A 1046 -6.55 41.50 -38.90
N THR A 1047 -6.40 42.65 -38.25
CA THR A 1047 -5.35 42.91 -37.26
C THR A 1047 -5.95 43.27 -35.90
N THR A 1048 -7.21 42.93 -35.66
CA THR A 1048 -7.91 43.19 -34.40
C THR A 1048 -7.59 42.12 -33.35
N ASP A 1049 -7.60 42.51 -32.08
CA ASP A 1049 -7.39 41.57 -30.97
C ASP A 1049 -8.74 41.04 -30.47
N GLU A 1050 -8.88 39.72 -30.39
CA GLU A 1050 -10.10 39.06 -29.90
C GLU A 1050 -10.40 39.36 -28.43
N ARG A 1051 -9.39 39.80 -27.66
CA ARG A 1051 -9.51 40.16 -26.24
C ARG A 1051 -10.04 41.58 -26.02
N GLU A 1052 -9.99 42.43 -27.05
CA GLU A 1052 -10.62 43.75 -27.04
C GLU A 1052 -12.13 43.54 -27.21
N GLY A 1053 -12.89 43.46 -26.10
CA GLY A 1053 -14.32 43.10 -26.10
C GLY A 1053 -15.15 43.65 -27.27
N LEU A 1054 -16.13 42.86 -27.74
CA LEU A 1054 -16.81 42.94 -29.05
C LEU A 1054 -17.06 44.33 -29.64
N ALA A 1055 -17.47 45.31 -28.83
CA ALA A 1055 -17.72 46.69 -29.28
C ALA A 1055 -16.46 47.39 -29.83
N ARG A 1056 -15.31 47.26 -29.16
CA ARG A 1056 -14.03 47.85 -29.59
C ARG A 1056 -13.46 47.13 -30.81
N ARG A 1057 -13.54 45.80 -30.83
CA ARG A 1057 -13.16 44.99 -32.00
C ARG A 1057 -13.95 45.38 -33.25
N ARG A 1058 -15.28 45.58 -33.11
CA ARG A 1058 -16.14 46.03 -34.21
C ARG A 1058 -15.75 47.40 -34.75
N GLU A 1059 -15.52 48.37 -33.88
CA GLU A 1059 -15.11 49.73 -34.27
C GLU A 1059 -13.80 49.73 -35.08
N ARG A 1060 -12.81 48.97 -34.59
CA ARG A 1060 -11.50 48.84 -35.24
C ARG A 1060 -11.57 48.08 -36.56
N ALA A 1061 -12.37 47.01 -36.62
CA ALA A 1061 -12.61 46.26 -37.85
C ALA A 1061 -13.27 47.13 -38.93
N MET A 1062 -14.23 47.98 -38.56
CA MET A 1062 -14.83 48.93 -39.50
C MET A 1062 -13.80 49.93 -40.03
N ALA A 1063 -12.93 50.48 -39.18
CA ALA A 1063 -11.87 51.39 -39.61
C ALA A 1063 -10.89 50.72 -40.60
N LEU A 1064 -10.53 49.46 -40.39
CA LEU A 1064 -9.69 48.69 -41.31
C LEU A 1064 -10.37 48.45 -42.66
N LEU A 1065 -11.66 48.11 -42.66
CA LEU A 1065 -12.46 47.92 -43.87
C LEU A 1065 -12.67 49.23 -44.65
N ASP A 1066 -12.80 50.36 -43.96
CA ASP A 1066 -12.89 51.69 -44.59
C ASP A 1066 -11.55 52.14 -45.19
N ALA A 1067 -10.44 51.81 -44.53
CA ALA A 1067 -9.09 52.09 -45.04
C ALA A 1067 -8.72 51.22 -46.26
N ALA A 1068 -9.28 50.02 -46.38
CA ALA A 1068 -9.03 49.06 -47.46
C ALA A 1068 -9.70 49.41 -48.80
N ALA A 1069 -9.94 50.70 -49.08
CA ALA A 1069 -10.75 51.22 -50.18
C ALA A 1069 -10.54 50.43 -51.51
N PRO A 1070 -11.61 49.81 -52.08
CA PRO A 1070 -11.46 48.90 -53.20
C PRO A 1070 -11.03 49.63 -54.50
N PRO A 1071 -10.32 48.95 -55.42
CA PRO A 1071 -10.00 49.49 -56.74
C PRO A 1071 -11.29 49.78 -57.53
N ARG A 1072 -11.36 50.97 -58.15
CA ARG A 1072 -12.48 51.53 -58.94
C ARG A 1072 -13.31 50.50 -59.73
N ASP A 1073 -14.65 50.57 -59.63
CA ASP A 1073 -15.72 50.07 -60.54
C ASP A 1073 -15.58 48.68 -61.21
N ARG A 1074 -14.64 47.83 -60.78
CA ARG A 1074 -14.44 46.51 -61.39
C ARG A 1074 -15.51 45.54 -60.92
N VAL A 1075 -16.30 45.03 -61.87
CA VAL A 1075 -17.24 43.93 -61.63
C VAL A 1075 -16.46 42.63 -61.49
N VAL A 1076 -16.39 42.11 -60.27
CA VAL A 1076 -15.71 40.87 -59.89
C VAL A 1076 -16.52 39.66 -60.32
N ARG A 1077 -17.84 39.67 -60.07
CA ARG A 1077 -18.73 38.56 -60.43
C ARG A 1077 -20.07 39.04 -60.97
N ARG A 1078 -20.60 38.30 -61.95
CA ARG A 1078 -21.94 38.51 -62.52
C ARG A 1078 -22.79 37.26 -62.33
N TYR A 1079 -23.97 37.45 -61.75
CA TYR A 1079 -24.95 36.40 -61.44
C TYR A 1079 -26.22 36.60 -62.29
N ARG A 1080 -26.84 35.51 -62.74
CA ARG A 1080 -28.06 35.49 -63.56
C ARG A 1080 -28.97 34.33 -63.15
N ASP A 1081 -30.27 34.48 -63.34
CA ASP A 1081 -31.22 33.39 -63.13
C ASP A 1081 -31.34 32.47 -64.35
N GLU A 1082 -31.25 32.99 -65.59
CA GLU A 1082 -31.30 32.18 -66.83
C GLU A 1082 -30.82 32.98 -68.09
N PRO A 1083 -30.31 32.31 -69.15
CA PRO A 1083 -29.80 30.94 -69.17
C PRO A 1083 -28.26 30.90 -68.97
N SER A 1084 -27.77 29.70 -68.65
CA SER A 1084 -26.38 29.36 -68.27
C SER A 1084 -25.27 30.04 -69.10
N PRO A 1085 -24.12 30.42 -68.48
CA PRO A 1085 -23.75 30.20 -67.08
C PRO A 1085 -24.45 31.15 -66.11
N LEU A 1086 -24.91 30.60 -64.98
CA LEU A 1086 -25.58 31.33 -63.91
C LEU A 1086 -24.63 32.26 -63.17
N VAL A 1087 -23.31 31.95 -63.15
CA VAL A 1087 -22.27 32.84 -62.63
C VAL A 1087 -21.10 32.96 -63.59
N ARG A 1088 -20.61 34.20 -63.76
CA ARG A 1088 -19.38 34.52 -64.48
C ARG A 1088 -18.40 35.25 -63.55
N ASP A 1089 -17.21 34.69 -63.41
CA ASP A 1089 -16.12 35.29 -62.64
C ASP A 1089 -15.22 36.14 -63.56
N GLY A 1090 -15.14 37.45 -63.28
CA GLY A 1090 -14.36 38.43 -64.04
C GLY A 1090 -12.90 38.55 -63.61
N VAL A 1091 -12.46 37.76 -62.62
CA VAL A 1091 -11.08 37.73 -62.11
C VAL A 1091 -10.36 36.47 -62.56
N ARG A 1092 -11.01 35.31 -62.39
CA ARG A 1092 -10.45 33.98 -62.66
C ARG A 1092 -10.94 33.37 -63.98
N GLY A 1093 -11.89 34.01 -64.66
CA GLY A 1093 -12.32 33.65 -66.03
C GLY A 1093 -13.20 32.41 -66.13
N TRP A 1094 -13.68 31.86 -65.02
CA TRP A 1094 -14.46 30.63 -64.96
C TRP A 1094 -15.98 30.91 -64.94
N ARG A 1095 -16.78 29.87 -65.27
CA ARG A 1095 -18.23 29.95 -65.48
C ARG A 1095 -18.92 28.80 -64.75
N SER A 1096 -19.94 29.08 -63.95
CA SER A 1096 -20.71 28.06 -63.22
C SER A 1096 -22.16 28.00 -63.70
N GLY A 1097 -22.69 26.77 -63.84
CA GLY A 1097 -24.12 26.51 -63.99
C GLY A 1097 -24.88 26.45 -62.67
N ARG A 1098 -24.21 26.69 -61.53
CA ARG A 1098 -24.77 26.67 -60.17
C ARG A 1098 -24.30 27.87 -59.36
N PRO A 1099 -25.21 28.75 -58.87
CA PRO A 1099 -24.87 29.91 -58.05
C PRO A 1099 -24.13 29.54 -56.76
N GLU A 1100 -24.43 28.39 -56.18
CA GLU A 1100 -23.85 27.89 -54.93
C GLU A 1100 -22.40 27.37 -55.08
N ARG A 1101 -22.04 26.84 -56.25
CA ARG A 1101 -20.69 26.30 -56.54
C ARG A 1101 -19.59 27.36 -56.71
N VAL A 1102 -19.92 28.63 -56.50
CA VAL A 1102 -19.03 29.79 -56.72
C VAL A 1102 -17.92 29.89 -55.67
N TYR A 1103 -18.11 29.16 -54.59
CA TYR A 1103 -17.20 29.10 -53.47
C TYR A 1103 -16.86 27.66 -53.09
N ASP A 1104 -17.30 26.65 -53.84
CA ASP A 1104 -16.69 25.32 -53.75
C ASP A 1104 -15.36 25.36 -54.52
#